data_AF-B1YAL3-F1
#
_entry.id   AF-B1YAL3-F1
#
_cell.length_a   1.000
_cell.length_b   1.000
_cell.length_c   1.000
_cell.angle_alpha   90.00
_cell.angle_beta   90.00
_cell.angle_gamma   90.00
#
_symmetry.space_group_name_H-M   'P 1'
#
loop_
_entity.id
_entity.type
_entity.pdbx_description
1 polymer ?
#
loop_
_entity_poly.entity_id
_entity_poly.type
_entity_poly.pdbx_seq_one_letter_code
_entity_poly.pdbx_strand_id
1 'polypeptide(L)'
;MPDVRKILVVGSGAIKVAEAAEFDYSGSQALKAFREEGIETVLVNPNIATIQTSKLLADKVYFVPIQRQFLAEVIERERPDAIACGFGGQTALSACVDLHDSGVLDKYGVKVVGTPVRGIKRALSRDLFQKAMREVGIPIPPSSPARSPEEALKVAREIGYPVVVRVSFNLGGAGAFVARSEEDLRARVYKAFAQSAIGEVLVEKYLEGWKEVEFEVVRDAYDNVAAVVCMENIDPMGVHTGDSIVVAPCLTLTDEEYQTARNISIGVARAIELVGEGNVQVAVNYAGPEQYAIETNPRMSRSSALASKASGYPLAFIAAKLALGYRLDEVLNQVTRRTVAAFEPALDYIVVKHPRWENDRFGVSEGLGPEMMSIGEAMAVGRTLEEAWQKAVRMIDIGEPGLVGGPMFRELTLEEARRCLEGYRPYWPICAAKAMYLGLSIDEVYSYVKVDRFFLRAIQRVVEAYKALEQGRYDLEELKVLGFSDGQIARALGVEEEEVRRARRRPVVKRIDTLAGEWPAETNYLYLTYGGVYDDDVPRVDYLVVGAGVFRIGVSVEFDWSTVNLAQELRNRGFKVAILNYNPETVSTDWDIVDKLYFDEISSERILDIVEKEGGGVAVVLYAGGQIGQRLYKRLEAAGVKIGGTRAASIDAAEDRSKFSELLEKLGIKQPPWFAARSPEEAAKLAEALGYPVLVRPSYVLGGTYMAVAYDREELLSFLTKAARVSGEYPAVVSKFMPRGVEAEVDAVSDGVRLVATPIEHVEPPGVHSGDSTMVLPPRRLEEGAVKKMVEATQRIAAELGVKGPLNVQFIVYDDVYVIEANLRVSRSMPFVSKATGVNYMSLTADVLVNGRLAVDEEVVVLKPTKWWVKSPQFSWSRLRGSYPRLGPVMYSTGEVASNGATYEEALLKSWLSAAPNRIPERSALIYTYDKHGAEALGQAASLLAGRLEVHTPESLGEKAVEMLKWKKIDIVMTSGVTPERDFHIRRTAADTNTPLVLDASLALELAKAFTWYYKNGKLEVAPW
;
A
#
# COMPACT_ATOMS: atom_id res chain seq x y z
N MET A 1 14.88 -29.92 10.49
CA MET A 1 16.13 -29.89 9.73
C MET A 1 17.27 -29.45 10.64
N PRO A 2 17.99 -30.38 11.27
CA PRO A 2 18.95 -30.07 12.36
C PRO A 2 20.23 -29.31 11.94
N ASP A 3 20.41 -28.95 10.66
CA ASP A 3 21.69 -28.42 10.13
C ASP A 3 21.65 -26.97 9.61
N VAL A 4 20.53 -26.24 9.71
CA VAL A 4 20.45 -24.83 9.23
C VAL A 4 20.91 -23.89 10.34
N ARG A 5 22.03 -23.20 10.15
CA ARG A 5 22.57 -22.20 11.10
C ARG A 5 22.45 -20.78 10.59
N LYS A 6 22.47 -20.60 9.27
CA LYS A 6 22.29 -19.32 8.60
C LYS A 6 21.28 -19.42 7.46
N ILE A 7 20.34 -18.49 7.41
CA ILE A 7 19.28 -18.45 6.40
C ILE A 7 19.24 -17.09 5.69
N LEU A 8 19.11 -17.13 4.36
CA LEU A 8 18.83 -15.97 3.53
C LEU A 8 17.32 -15.82 3.33
N VAL A 9 16.76 -14.69 3.76
CA VAL A 9 15.37 -14.29 3.51
C VAL A 9 15.36 -13.26 2.39
N VAL A 10 14.51 -13.47 1.38
CA VAL A 10 14.32 -12.54 0.26
C VAL A 10 12.99 -11.81 0.46
N GLY A 11 13.04 -10.48 0.58
CA GLY A 11 11.83 -9.65 0.70
C GLY A 11 11.12 -9.44 -0.64
N SER A 12 10.06 -8.62 -0.64
CA SER A 12 9.26 -8.30 -1.84
C SER A 12 9.77 -7.12 -2.65
N GLY A 13 10.66 -6.30 -2.09
CA GLY A 13 11.05 -5.02 -2.67
C GLY A 13 10.00 -3.94 -2.43
N ALA A 14 9.90 -3.00 -3.37
CA ALA A 14 9.02 -1.84 -3.26
C ALA A 14 7.54 -2.21 -3.17
N ILE A 15 6.76 -1.42 -2.42
CA ILE A 15 5.29 -1.48 -2.44
C ILE A 15 4.78 -1.10 -3.84
N LYS A 16 3.95 -1.97 -4.43
CA LYS A 16 3.28 -1.77 -5.71
C LYS A 16 1.90 -2.41 -5.68
N VAL A 17 1.01 -2.01 -6.58
CA VAL A 17 -0.32 -2.64 -6.68
C VAL A 17 -0.15 -4.15 -6.86
N ALA A 18 -0.87 -4.91 -6.01
CA ALA A 18 -0.81 -6.36 -5.83
C ALA A 18 0.43 -6.97 -5.12
N GLU A 19 1.44 -6.18 -4.75
CA GLU A 19 2.54 -6.60 -3.87
C GLU A 19 2.80 -5.48 -2.84
N ALA A 20 2.05 -5.50 -1.73
CA ALA A 20 2.08 -4.43 -0.75
C ALA A 20 2.76 -4.85 0.56
N ALA A 21 2.28 -4.35 1.71
CA ALA A 21 2.98 -4.52 2.98
C ALA A 21 2.73 -5.86 3.66
N GLU A 22 1.84 -6.70 3.13
CA GLU A 22 1.62 -8.06 3.60
C GLU A 22 2.93 -8.87 3.68
N PHE A 23 3.92 -8.51 2.86
CA PHE A 23 5.25 -9.12 2.84
C PHE A 23 6.26 -8.49 3.80
N ASP A 24 6.01 -7.26 4.25
CA ASP A 24 6.72 -6.72 5.42
C ASP A 24 6.26 -7.43 6.70
N TYR A 25 4.94 -7.59 6.86
CA TYR A 25 4.37 -8.42 7.93
C TYR A 25 4.87 -9.86 7.88
N SER A 26 4.71 -10.54 6.73
CA SER A 26 5.09 -11.94 6.59
C SER A 26 6.60 -12.15 6.75
N GLY A 27 7.42 -11.29 6.15
CA GLY A 27 8.87 -11.32 6.30
C GLY A 27 9.32 -11.09 7.75
N SER A 28 8.70 -10.14 8.45
CA SER A 28 8.99 -9.86 9.86
C SER A 28 8.66 -11.04 10.77
N GLN A 29 7.51 -11.68 10.56
CA GLN A 29 7.10 -12.89 11.30
C GLN A 29 8.03 -14.07 11.03
N ALA A 30 8.48 -14.26 9.79
CA ALA A 30 9.45 -15.31 9.44
C ALA A 30 10.82 -15.07 10.11
N LEU A 31 11.34 -13.84 10.07
CA LEU A 31 12.59 -13.47 10.73
C LEU A 31 12.52 -13.72 12.25
N LYS A 32 11.39 -13.37 12.87
CA LYS A 32 11.14 -13.67 14.29
C LYS A 32 11.18 -15.18 14.55
N ALA A 33 10.48 -15.97 13.75
CA ALA A 33 10.44 -17.43 13.89
C ALA A 33 11.83 -18.07 13.76
N PHE A 34 12.65 -17.63 12.81
CA PHE A 34 14.02 -18.12 12.61
C PHE A 34 14.94 -17.72 13.76
N ARG A 35 14.83 -16.49 14.26
CA ARG A 35 15.65 -16.05 15.40
C ARG A 35 15.33 -16.82 16.67
N GLU A 36 14.06 -17.14 16.92
CA GLU A 36 13.69 -17.99 18.07
C GLU A 36 14.35 -19.37 18.04
N GLU A 37 14.69 -19.87 16.85
CA GLU A 37 15.43 -21.13 16.67
C GLU A 37 16.96 -20.93 16.71
N GLY A 38 17.45 -19.72 17.00
CA GLY A 38 18.87 -19.40 17.06
C GLY A 38 19.56 -19.38 15.69
N ILE A 39 18.81 -19.19 14.60
CA ILE A 39 19.34 -19.14 13.22
C ILE A 39 19.77 -17.71 12.88
N GLU A 40 20.99 -17.55 12.36
CA GLU A 40 21.48 -16.26 11.83
C GLU A 40 20.70 -15.90 10.56
N THR A 41 20.17 -14.68 10.51
CA THR A 41 19.28 -14.19 9.45
C THR A 41 19.96 -13.14 8.58
N VAL A 42 20.01 -13.42 7.28
CA VAL A 42 20.44 -12.45 6.26
C VAL A 42 19.21 -12.05 5.46
N LEU A 43 18.86 -10.76 5.43
CA LEU A 43 17.74 -10.24 4.66
C LEU A 43 18.23 -9.45 3.44
N VAL A 44 17.67 -9.72 2.27
CA VAL A 44 17.77 -8.84 1.10
C VAL A 44 16.41 -8.21 0.84
N ASN A 45 16.30 -6.90 1.06
CA ASN A 45 15.12 -6.13 0.69
C ASN A 45 15.50 -4.65 0.49
N PRO A 46 15.38 -4.08 -0.72
CA PRO A 46 15.70 -2.68 -0.97
C PRO A 46 14.63 -1.69 -0.46
N ASN A 47 13.46 -2.16 -0.03
CA ASN A 47 12.44 -1.28 0.54
C ASN A 47 12.84 -0.81 1.93
N ILE A 48 13.36 0.42 1.96
CA ILE A 48 13.91 1.09 3.14
C ILE A 48 12.84 1.45 4.18
N ALA A 49 11.56 1.45 3.82
CA ALA A 49 10.48 1.82 4.73
C ALA A 49 9.95 0.64 5.56
N THR A 50 10.45 -0.58 5.35
CA THR A 50 9.91 -1.79 5.99
C THR A 50 10.40 -2.01 7.42
N ILE A 51 9.58 -2.67 8.25
CA ILE A 51 9.96 -3.12 9.59
C ILE A 51 10.99 -4.26 9.53
N GLN A 52 10.85 -5.21 8.59
CA GLN A 52 11.79 -6.33 8.44
C GLN A 52 13.25 -5.88 8.22
N THR A 53 13.46 -4.69 7.62
CA THR A 53 14.81 -4.11 7.41
C THR A 53 15.32 -3.27 8.58
N SER A 54 14.65 -3.31 9.73
CA SER A 54 15.10 -2.64 10.96
C SER A 54 16.06 -3.55 11.73
N LYS A 55 17.05 -2.95 12.44
CA LYS A 55 18.05 -3.70 13.25
C LYS A 55 17.42 -4.64 14.27
N LEU A 56 16.17 -4.40 14.63
CA LEU A 56 15.43 -5.25 15.55
C LEU A 56 15.22 -6.66 15.00
N LEU A 57 15.14 -6.93 13.69
CA LEU A 57 14.61 -8.22 13.18
C LEU A 57 15.58 -9.10 12.40
N ALA A 58 16.53 -8.53 11.66
CA ALA A 58 17.53 -9.30 10.90
C ALA A 58 18.95 -9.02 11.43
N ASP A 59 19.82 -10.03 11.40
CA ASP A 59 21.22 -9.88 11.82
C ASP A 59 22.04 -9.10 10.79
N LYS A 60 21.74 -9.30 9.50
CA LYS A 60 22.31 -8.53 8.38
C LYS A 60 21.24 -8.14 7.38
N VAL A 61 21.29 -6.91 6.89
CA VAL A 61 20.35 -6.38 5.89
C VAL A 61 21.11 -5.88 4.67
N TYR A 62 20.62 -6.21 3.48
CA TYR A 62 21.14 -5.75 2.20
C TYR A 62 20.08 -4.94 1.45
N PHE A 63 20.38 -3.65 1.24
CA PHE A 63 19.59 -2.74 0.41
C PHE A 63 20.13 -2.75 -1.03
N VAL A 64 19.87 -3.86 -1.74
CA VAL A 64 20.30 -4.07 -3.13
C VAL A 64 19.14 -4.60 -3.98
N PRO A 65 19.19 -4.47 -5.32
CA PRO A 65 18.14 -5.00 -6.18
C PRO A 65 17.94 -6.50 -6.01
N ILE A 66 16.68 -6.95 -6.02
CA ILE A 66 16.31 -8.37 -5.97
C ILE A 66 16.44 -8.96 -7.38
N GLN A 67 17.69 -9.09 -7.84
CA GLN A 67 18.04 -9.68 -9.13
C GLN A 67 19.15 -10.71 -8.93
N ARG A 68 19.19 -11.73 -9.79
CA ARG A 68 20.12 -12.87 -9.68
C ARG A 68 21.56 -12.45 -9.41
N GLN A 69 22.07 -11.43 -10.12
CA GLN A 69 23.47 -11.01 -9.96
C GLN A 69 23.80 -10.53 -8.54
N PHE A 70 22.92 -9.74 -7.91
CA PHE A 70 23.12 -9.24 -6.55
C PHE A 70 22.89 -10.35 -5.52
N LEU A 71 21.85 -11.16 -5.69
CA LEU A 71 21.57 -12.28 -4.79
C LEU A 71 22.68 -13.34 -4.82
N ALA A 72 23.26 -13.62 -5.99
CA ALA A 72 24.39 -14.53 -6.11
C ALA A 72 25.63 -14.00 -5.35
N GLU A 73 25.90 -12.69 -5.40
CA GLU A 73 26.99 -12.06 -4.65
C GLU A 73 26.73 -12.06 -3.13
N VAL A 74 25.48 -11.83 -2.70
CA VAL A 74 25.08 -12.00 -1.28
C VAL A 74 25.33 -13.45 -0.84
N ILE A 75 24.89 -14.45 -1.61
CA ILE A 75 25.08 -15.87 -1.29
C ILE A 75 26.57 -16.22 -1.23
N GLU A 76 27.36 -15.75 -2.18
CA GLU A 76 28.80 -15.99 -2.21
C GLU A 76 29.52 -15.41 -0.99
N ARG A 77 29.09 -14.23 -0.54
CA ARG A 77 29.67 -13.55 0.62
C ARG A 77 29.23 -14.16 1.93
N GLU A 78 27.93 -14.38 2.10
CA GLU A 78 27.33 -14.74 3.38
C GLU A 78 27.32 -16.25 3.64
N ARG A 79 27.41 -17.07 2.58
CA ARG A 79 27.38 -18.54 2.63
C ARG A 79 26.22 -19.07 3.49
N PRO A 80 24.96 -18.71 3.19
CA PRO A 80 23.82 -19.23 3.92
C PRO A 80 23.65 -20.73 3.67
N ASP A 81 23.20 -21.49 4.68
CA ASP A 81 22.89 -22.91 4.53
C ASP A 81 21.58 -23.10 3.76
N ALA A 82 20.68 -22.11 3.86
CA ALA A 82 19.38 -22.17 3.24
C ALA A 82 18.84 -20.80 2.80
N ILE A 83 17.82 -20.82 1.94
CA ILE A 83 17.09 -19.67 1.44
C ILE A 83 15.58 -19.85 1.65
N ALA A 84 14.92 -18.81 2.17
CA ALA A 84 13.48 -18.74 2.38
C ALA A 84 12.84 -17.76 1.38
N CYS A 85 12.09 -18.31 0.43
CA CYS A 85 11.51 -17.56 -0.68
C CYS A 85 9.98 -17.38 -0.57
N GLY A 86 9.33 -18.04 0.39
CA GLY A 86 7.87 -18.04 0.56
C GLY A 86 7.29 -16.79 1.25
N PHE A 87 8.12 -15.83 1.65
CA PHE A 87 7.71 -14.68 2.49
C PHE A 87 7.80 -13.32 1.78
N GLY A 88 8.37 -13.26 0.58
CA GLY A 88 8.62 -12.03 -0.18
C GLY A 88 7.84 -11.94 -1.50
N GLY A 89 6.64 -12.50 -1.54
CA GLY A 89 5.73 -12.37 -2.68
C GLY A 89 6.22 -13.04 -3.97
N GLN A 90 5.71 -12.57 -5.10
CA GLN A 90 6.08 -13.09 -6.42
C GLN A 90 7.52 -12.73 -6.78
N THR A 91 8.01 -11.59 -6.28
CA THR A 91 9.38 -11.13 -6.49
C THR A 91 10.39 -12.14 -5.92
N ALA A 92 10.23 -12.54 -4.65
CA ALA A 92 11.10 -13.53 -4.02
C ALA A 92 11.01 -14.92 -4.67
N LEU A 93 9.80 -15.41 -4.97
CA LEU A 93 9.63 -16.71 -5.64
C LEU A 93 10.32 -16.74 -7.01
N SER A 94 10.13 -15.71 -7.82
CA SER A 94 10.72 -15.65 -9.16
C SER A 94 12.24 -15.59 -9.09
N ALA A 95 12.79 -14.82 -8.15
CA ALA A 95 14.23 -14.77 -7.90
C ALA A 95 14.79 -16.13 -7.44
N CYS A 96 14.05 -16.85 -6.59
CA CYS A 96 14.40 -18.19 -6.12
C CYS A 96 14.51 -19.20 -7.28
N VAL A 97 13.52 -19.16 -8.19
CA VAL A 97 13.52 -20.00 -9.38
C VAL A 97 14.69 -19.69 -10.31
N ASP A 98 15.00 -18.40 -10.54
CA ASP A 98 16.15 -18.01 -11.38
C ASP A 98 17.50 -18.40 -10.75
N LEU A 99 17.65 -18.27 -9.42
CA LEU A 99 18.85 -18.73 -8.70
C LEU A 99 19.03 -20.26 -8.77
N HIS A 100 17.93 -21.01 -8.68
CA HIS A 100 17.93 -22.46 -8.85
C HIS A 100 18.31 -22.85 -10.28
N ASP A 101 17.63 -22.28 -11.28
CA ASP A 101 17.80 -22.66 -12.69
C ASP A 101 19.15 -22.24 -13.27
N SER A 102 19.77 -21.18 -12.71
CA SER A 102 21.14 -20.78 -13.04
C SER A 102 22.22 -21.62 -12.35
N GLY A 103 21.85 -22.55 -11.45
CA GLY A 103 22.78 -23.41 -10.70
C GLY A 103 23.53 -22.69 -9.58
N VAL A 104 23.15 -21.45 -9.22
CA VAL A 104 23.80 -20.68 -8.14
C VAL A 104 23.58 -21.36 -6.79
N LEU A 105 22.35 -21.83 -6.52
CA LEU A 105 22.05 -22.52 -5.25
C LEU A 105 22.89 -23.78 -5.10
N ASP A 106 22.99 -24.60 -6.15
CA ASP A 106 23.79 -25.84 -6.15
C ASP A 106 25.29 -25.55 -6.00
N LYS A 107 25.81 -24.53 -6.69
CA LYS A 107 27.21 -24.11 -6.61
C LYS A 107 27.65 -23.81 -5.17
N TYR A 108 26.74 -23.22 -4.38
CA TYR A 108 27.01 -22.81 -3.01
C TYR A 108 26.41 -23.74 -1.94
N GLY A 109 25.72 -24.81 -2.34
CA GLY A 109 25.08 -25.76 -1.42
C GLY A 109 23.89 -25.20 -0.63
N VAL A 110 23.22 -24.18 -1.16
CA VAL A 110 22.11 -23.48 -0.48
C VAL A 110 20.81 -24.25 -0.68
N LYS A 111 20.18 -24.68 0.42
CA LYS A 111 18.90 -25.41 0.39
C LYS A 111 17.71 -24.45 0.32
N VAL A 112 16.70 -24.75 -0.48
CA VAL A 112 15.41 -24.04 -0.41
C VAL A 112 14.59 -24.64 0.73
N VAL A 113 14.19 -23.83 1.73
CA VAL A 113 13.26 -24.26 2.78
C VAL A 113 11.81 -23.98 2.41
N GLY A 114 10.89 -24.74 3.00
CA GLY A 114 9.46 -24.69 2.68
C GLY A 114 9.16 -25.43 1.38
N THR A 115 8.20 -24.94 0.61
CA THR A 115 7.78 -25.56 -0.66
C THR A 115 8.95 -25.70 -1.63
N PRO A 116 9.22 -26.89 -2.18
CA PRO A 116 10.34 -27.11 -3.09
C PRO A 116 10.16 -26.37 -4.42
N VAL A 117 11.26 -26.05 -5.11
CA VAL A 117 11.24 -25.32 -6.40
C VAL A 117 10.34 -26.00 -7.45
N ARG A 118 10.29 -27.33 -7.49
CA ARG A 118 9.37 -28.07 -8.37
C ARG A 118 7.90 -27.77 -8.05
N GLY A 119 7.55 -27.67 -6.78
CA GLY A 119 6.21 -27.32 -6.29
C GLY A 119 5.86 -25.89 -6.62
N ILE A 120 6.79 -24.96 -6.39
CA ILE A 120 6.68 -23.55 -6.79
C ILE A 120 6.40 -23.44 -8.31
N LYS A 121 7.17 -24.14 -9.15
CA LYS A 121 6.96 -24.14 -10.60
C LYS A 121 5.61 -24.74 -11.00
N ARG A 122 5.19 -25.84 -10.38
CA ARG A 122 3.88 -26.46 -10.61
C ARG A 122 2.74 -25.50 -10.32
N ALA A 123 2.83 -24.70 -9.26
CA ALA A 123 1.81 -23.72 -8.92
C ALA A 123 1.81 -22.49 -9.85
N LEU A 124 2.99 -21.93 -10.15
CA LEU A 124 3.10 -20.67 -10.90
C LEU A 124 2.94 -20.81 -12.42
N SER A 125 3.25 -21.99 -12.97
CA SER A 125 2.99 -22.29 -14.37
C SER A 125 1.57 -22.83 -14.53
N ARG A 126 0.75 -22.13 -15.33
CA ARG A 126 -0.64 -22.53 -15.55
C ARG A 126 -0.75 -23.90 -16.23
N ASP A 127 0.12 -24.21 -17.19
CA ASP A 127 0.17 -25.54 -17.84
C ASP A 127 0.54 -26.65 -16.84
N LEU A 128 1.58 -26.44 -16.01
CA LEU A 128 1.98 -27.44 -15.01
C LEU A 128 0.93 -27.63 -13.92
N PHE A 129 0.27 -26.55 -13.49
CA PHE A 129 -0.81 -26.62 -12.52
C PHE A 129 -1.95 -27.49 -13.04
N GLN A 130 -2.39 -27.26 -14.28
CA GLN A 130 -3.48 -28.04 -14.87
C GLN A 130 -3.14 -29.52 -15.03
N LYS A 131 -1.92 -29.83 -15.47
CA LYS A 131 -1.45 -31.21 -15.55
C LYS A 131 -1.48 -31.87 -14.18
N ALA A 132 -0.95 -31.20 -13.15
CA ALA A 132 -0.94 -31.70 -11.78
C ALA A 132 -2.37 -31.94 -11.26
N MET A 133 -3.31 -31.00 -11.47
CA MET A 133 -4.70 -31.17 -11.02
C MET A 133 -5.40 -32.34 -11.72
N ARG A 134 -5.20 -32.49 -13.04
CA ARG A 134 -5.77 -33.62 -13.80
C ARG A 134 -5.21 -34.96 -13.37
N GLU A 135 -3.91 -35.04 -13.05
CA GLU A 135 -3.26 -36.25 -12.55
C GLU A 135 -3.86 -36.73 -11.23
N VAL A 136 -4.24 -35.81 -10.33
CA VAL A 136 -4.83 -36.14 -9.02
C VAL A 136 -6.36 -36.10 -9.00
N GLY A 137 -7.01 -35.85 -10.15
CA GLY A 137 -8.47 -35.82 -10.27
C GLY A 137 -9.15 -34.59 -9.66
N ILE A 138 -8.43 -33.48 -9.46
CA ILE A 138 -9.01 -32.22 -8.98
C ILE A 138 -9.66 -31.47 -10.15
N PRO A 139 -10.95 -31.10 -10.05
CA PRO A 139 -11.64 -30.37 -11.11
C PRO A 139 -11.04 -28.97 -11.33
N ILE A 140 -10.84 -28.62 -12.60
CA ILE A 140 -10.39 -27.30 -13.06
C ILE A 140 -11.29 -26.81 -14.20
N PRO A 141 -11.38 -25.50 -14.46
CA PRO A 141 -12.20 -25.00 -15.55
C PRO A 141 -11.62 -25.42 -16.91
N PRO A 142 -12.46 -25.65 -17.95
CA PRO A 142 -11.99 -25.94 -19.30
C PRO A 142 -11.04 -24.85 -19.81
N SER A 143 -9.83 -25.23 -20.22
CA SER A 143 -8.75 -24.30 -20.50
C SER A 143 -7.61 -24.96 -21.29
N SER A 144 -6.80 -24.13 -21.97
CA SER A 144 -5.58 -24.56 -22.67
C SER A 144 -4.57 -23.41 -22.78
N PRO A 145 -3.25 -23.69 -22.73
CA PRO A 145 -2.21 -22.69 -22.96
C PRO A 145 -2.14 -22.26 -24.42
N ALA A 146 -1.59 -21.07 -24.65
CA ALA A 146 -1.29 -20.51 -25.96
C ALA A 146 0.03 -19.71 -25.95
N ARG A 147 0.81 -19.82 -27.03
CA ARG A 147 2.13 -19.20 -27.22
C ARG A 147 2.17 -18.17 -28.34
N SER A 148 1.06 -17.97 -29.05
CA SER A 148 0.88 -16.86 -29.96
C SER A 148 -0.55 -16.32 -29.92
N PRO A 149 -0.79 -15.08 -30.38
CA PRO A 149 -2.14 -14.53 -30.56
C PRO A 149 -3.07 -15.45 -31.37
N GLU A 150 -2.56 -16.07 -32.44
CA GLU A 150 -3.32 -16.96 -33.33
C GLU A 150 -3.73 -18.25 -32.62
N GLU A 151 -2.84 -18.80 -31.80
CA GLU A 151 -3.13 -19.97 -30.96
C GLU A 151 -4.18 -19.64 -29.90
N ALA A 152 -4.07 -18.48 -29.24
CA ALA A 152 -5.06 -18.03 -28.25
C ALA A 152 -6.47 -17.89 -28.86
N LEU A 153 -6.56 -17.33 -30.07
CA LEU A 153 -7.81 -17.23 -30.83
C LEU A 153 -8.40 -18.60 -31.18
N LYS A 154 -7.55 -19.58 -31.54
CA LYS A 154 -7.98 -20.95 -31.83
C LYS A 154 -8.55 -21.62 -30.57
N VAL A 155 -7.81 -21.56 -29.46
CA VAL A 155 -8.24 -22.13 -28.18
C VAL A 155 -9.57 -21.50 -27.71
N ALA A 156 -9.71 -20.18 -27.83
CA ALA A 156 -10.95 -19.50 -27.44
C ALA A 156 -12.18 -19.97 -28.23
N ARG A 157 -12.02 -20.30 -29.53
CA ARG A 157 -13.09 -20.88 -30.35
C ARG A 157 -13.46 -22.29 -29.94
N GLU A 158 -12.48 -23.08 -29.48
CA GLU A 158 -12.71 -24.46 -29.00
C GLU A 158 -13.42 -24.48 -27.65
N ILE A 159 -13.06 -23.57 -26.73
CA ILE A 159 -13.71 -23.43 -25.41
C ILE A 159 -15.10 -22.78 -25.53
N GLY A 160 -15.23 -21.78 -26.40
CA GLY A 160 -16.42 -20.94 -26.54
C GLY A 160 -16.35 -19.67 -25.67
N TYR A 161 -16.76 -18.54 -26.25
CA TYR A 161 -16.82 -17.26 -25.52
C TYR A 161 -18.02 -17.20 -24.57
N PRO A 162 -17.93 -16.44 -23.45
CA PRO A 162 -16.77 -15.66 -23.00
C PRO A 162 -15.64 -16.52 -22.41
N VAL A 163 -14.40 -16.05 -22.61
CA VAL A 163 -13.18 -16.67 -22.04
C VAL A 163 -12.42 -15.65 -21.19
N VAL A 164 -11.64 -16.14 -20.22
CA VAL A 164 -10.66 -15.34 -19.48
C VAL A 164 -9.25 -15.70 -19.96
N VAL A 165 -8.44 -14.68 -20.22
CA VAL A 165 -7.01 -14.83 -20.49
C VAL A 165 -6.24 -14.53 -19.21
N ARG A 166 -5.35 -15.43 -18.80
CA ARG A 166 -4.47 -15.25 -17.62
C ARG A 166 -3.01 -15.48 -17.99
N VAL A 167 -2.10 -14.95 -17.19
CA VAL A 167 -0.65 -15.00 -17.42
C VAL A 167 0.03 -15.86 -16.33
N SER A 168 0.99 -16.71 -16.73
CA SER A 168 1.82 -17.51 -15.81
C SER A 168 2.90 -16.66 -15.12
N PHE A 169 3.39 -17.09 -13.95
CA PHE A 169 4.42 -16.38 -13.16
C PHE A 169 4.09 -14.90 -12.91
N ASN A 170 2.81 -14.61 -12.66
CA ASN A 170 2.33 -13.25 -12.55
C ASN A 170 1.63 -13.00 -11.21
N LEU A 171 1.50 -11.73 -10.87
CA LEU A 171 0.91 -11.25 -9.63
C LEU A 171 -0.32 -10.38 -9.92
N GLY A 172 -1.36 -10.46 -9.08
CA GLY A 172 -2.51 -9.54 -9.15
C GLY A 172 -3.26 -9.56 -10.48
N GLY A 173 -3.22 -10.67 -11.20
CA GLY A 173 -3.82 -10.79 -12.53
C GLY A 173 -3.26 -9.87 -13.61
N ALA A 174 -1.96 -9.52 -13.60
CA ALA A 174 -1.43 -8.59 -14.62
C ALA A 174 -1.68 -9.07 -16.04
N GLY A 175 -2.17 -8.18 -16.89
CA GLY A 175 -2.51 -8.52 -18.26
C GLY A 175 -3.62 -9.57 -18.40
N ALA A 176 -4.32 -9.92 -17.32
CA ALA A 176 -5.50 -10.76 -17.38
C ALA A 176 -6.71 -9.95 -17.83
N PHE A 177 -7.58 -10.57 -18.62
CA PHE A 177 -8.81 -9.92 -19.07
C PHE A 177 -9.85 -10.95 -19.49
N VAL A 178 -11.13 -10.56 -19.40
CA VAL A 178 -12.26 -11.34 -19.92
C VAL A 178 -12.53 -10.92 -21.35
N ALA A 179 -12.36 -11.82 -22.31
CA ALA A 179 -12.75 -11.61 -23.70
C ALA A 179 -14.18 -12.13 -23.93
N ARG A 180 -15.08 -11.24 -24.36
CA ARG A 180 -16.48 -11.60 -24.68
C ARG A 180 -16.69 -11.96 -26.15
N SER A 181 -15.74 -11.63 -27.02
CA SER A 181 -15.76 -12.00 -28.45
C SER A 181 -14.34 -12.18 -29.00
N GLU A 182 -14.24 -12.64 -30.25
CA GLU A 182 -12.97 -12.78 -30.96
C GLU A 182 -12.29 -11.44 -31.23
N GLU A 183 -13.05 -10.41 -31.59
CA GLU A 183 -12.54 -9.04 -31.79
C GLU A 183 -11.91 -8.51 -30.51
N ASP A 184 -12.58 -8.76 -29.39
CA ASP A 184 -12.15 -8.35 -28.07
C ASP A 184 -10.86 -9.04 -27.63
N LEU A 185 -10.74 -10.36 -27.89
CA LEU A 185 -9.51 -11.11 -27.66
C LEU A 185 -8.34 -10.58 -28.52
N ARG A 186 -8.56 -10.40 -29.82
CA ARG A 186 -7.54 -9.91 -30.75
C ARG A 186 -7.01 -8.54 -30.35
N ALA A 187 -7.88 -7.66 -29.85
CA ALA A 187 -7.51 -6.31 -29.43
C ALA A 187 -6.62 -6.26 -28.18
N ARG A 188 -6.65 -7.28 -27.31
CA ARG A 188 -6.03 -7.21 -25.97
C ARG A 188 -4.95 -8.26 -25.69
N VAL A 189 -4.90 -9.35 -26.45
CA VAL A 189 -4.00 -10.49 -26.19
C VAL A 189 -2.50 -10.11 -26.16
N TYR A 190 -2.07 -9.11 -26.92
CA TYR A 190 -0.69 -8.65 -26.91
C TYR A 190 -0.23 -8.17 -25.52
N LYS A 191 -1.15 -7.59 -24.71
CA LYS A 191 -0.85 -7.15 -23.34
C LYS A 191 -0.50 -8.33 -22.45
N ALA A 192 -1.27 -9.41 -22.54
CA ALA A 192 -1.01 -10.64 -21.78
C ALA A 192 0.36 -11.24 -22.14
N PHE A 193 0.71 -11.30 -23.42
CA PHE A 193 2.04 -11.76 -23.85
C PHE A 193 3.17 -10.83 -23.41
N ALA A 194 2.98 -9.52 -23.47
CA ALA A 194 3.99 -8.56 -23.01
C ALA A 194 4.25 -8.67 -21.50
N GLN A 195 3.23 -9.02 -20.72
CA GLN A 195 3.31 -9.24 -19.27
C GLN A 195 3.80 -10.65 -18.90
N SER A 196 3.79 -11.60 -19.85
CA SER A 196 4.26 -12.97 -19.61
C SER A 196 5.78 -13.05 -19.55
N ALA A 197 6.31 -13.55 -18.44
CA ALA A 197 7.74 -13.80 -18.27
C ALA A 197 8.24 -14.97 -19.14
N ILE A 198 7.36 -15.90 -19.49
CA ILE A 198 7.69 -17.14 -20.22
C ILE A 198 7.14 -17.15 -21.65
N GLY A 199 6.47 -16.08 -22.11
CA GLY A 199 5.90 -15.99 -23.46
C GLY A 199 4.68 -16.89 -23.69
N GLU A 200 3.97 -17.27 -22.62
CA GLU A 200 2.79 -18.14 -22.66
C GLU A 200 1.63 -17.50 -21.89
N VAL A 201 0.40 -17.70 -22.36
CA VAL A 201 -0.85 -17.29 -21.70
C VAL A 201 -1.80 -18.47 -21.59
N LEU A 202 -2.70 -18.46 -20.61
CA LEU A 202 -3.77 -19.43 -20.48
C LEU A 202 -5.09 -18.83 -20.97
N VAL A 203 -5.80 -19.53 -21.84
CA VAL A 203 -7.18 -19.21 -22.22
C VAL A 203 -8.10 -20.21 -21.52
N GLU A 204 -9.06 -19.71 -20.74
CA GLU A 204 -9.91 -20.50 -19.86
C GLU A 204 -11.39 -20.08 -19.97
N LYS A 205 -12.32 -21.01 -19.74
CA LYS A 205 -13.76 -20.72 -19.68
C LYS A 205 -14.06 -19.70 -18.59
N TYR A 206 -14.79 -18.63 -18.92
CA TYR A 206 -15.21 -17.65 -17.94
C TYR A 206 -16.39 -18.18 -17.10
N LEU A 207 -16.25 -18.13 -15.77
CA LEU A 207 -17.23 -18.63 -14.79
C LEU A 207 -18.11 -17.51 -14.24
N GLU A 208 -18.84 -16.84 -15.14
CA GLU A 208 -19.60 -15.62 -14.80
C GLU A 208 -20.60 -15.86 -13.64
N GLY A 209 -20.49 -15.05 -12.59
CA GLY A 209 -21.42 -15.06 -11.45
C GLY A 209 -21.26 -16.25 -10.49
N TRP A 210 -20.24 -17.10 -10.65
CA TRP A 210 -19.91 -18.12 -9.67
C TRP A 210 -19.36 -17.47 -8.39
N LYS A 211 -19.57 -18.12 -7.24
CA LYS A 211 -18.96 -17.68 -5.98
C LYS A 211 -17.47 -17.95 -6.04
N GLU A 212 -16.66 -17.08 -5.44
CA GLU A 212 -15.23 -17.27 -5.30
C GLU A 212 -14.89 -17.38 -3.81
N VAL A 213 -14.28 -18.49 -3.41
CA VAL A 213 -13.84 -18.72 -2.04
C VAL A 213 -12.36 -19.04 -1.99
N GLU A 214 -11.72 -18.61 -0.91
CA GLU A 214 -10.30 -18.76 -0.69
C GLU A 214 -10.06 -19.54 0.59
N PHE A 215 -9.15 -20.52 0.52
CA PHE A 215 -8.66 -21.22 1.70
C PHE A 215 -7.18 -20.94 1.88
N GLU A 216 -6.81 -20.48 3.07
CA GLU A 216 -5.42 -20.51 3.51
C GLU A 216 -5.11 -21.90 4.07
N VAL A 217 -4.22 -22.62 3.41
CA VAL A 217 -3.87 -24.00 3.78
C VAL A 217 -2.47 -24.02 4.33
N VAL A 218 -2.31 -24.57 5.54
CA VAL A 218 -0.99 -24.91 6.09
C VAL A 218 -0.77 -26.41 5.99
N ARG A 219 0.43 -26.79 5.56
CA ARG A 219 0.83 -28.19 5.42
C ARG A 219 2.27 -28.36 5.90
N ASP A 220 2.50 -29.33 6.77
CA ASP A 220 3.85 -29.70 7.17
C ASP A 220 4.46 -30.78 6.26
N ALA A 221 5.74 -31.09 6.46
CA ALA A 221 6.45 -32.10 5.68
C ALA A 221 5.98 -33.54 5.93
N TYR A 222 5.09 -33.76 6.91
CA TYR A 222 4.57 -35.06 7.33
C TYR A 222 3.11 -35.28 6.91
N ASP A 223 2.58 -34.39 6.06
CA ASP A 223 1.21 -34.40 5.54
C ASP A 223 0.11 -34.14 6.59
N ASN A 224 0.46 -33.51 7.72
CA ASN A 224 -0.57 -32.85 8.52
C ASN A 224 -0.98 -31.56 7.80
N VAL A 225 -2.29 -31.33 7.71
CA VAL A 225 -2.87 -30.20 6.98
C VAL A 225 -3.97 -29.55 7.81
N ALA A 226 -4.01 -28.22 7.81
CA ALA A 226 -5.14 -27.45 8.32
C ALA A 226 -5.57 -26.41 7.27
N ALA A 227 -6.87 -26.34 7.00
CA ALA A 227 -7.48 -25.31 6.18
C ALA A 227 -7.95 -24.17 7.11
N VAL A 228 -7.06 -23.21 7.36
CA VAL A 228 -7.11 -22.31 8.52
C VAL A 228 -8.29 -21.36 8.47
N VAL A 229 -8.51 -20.68 7.34
CA VAL A 229 -9.63 -19.75 7.18
C VAL A 229 -10.25 -19.93 5.81
N CYS A 230 -11.58 -20.07 5.76
CA CYS A 230 -12.37 -19.92 4.55
C CYS A 230 -12.81 -18.47 4.43
N MET A 231 -12.40 -17.81 3.35
CA MET A 231 -12.78 -16.46 3.00
C MET A 231 -13.72 -16.49 1.80
N GLU A 232 -14.84 -15.78 1.87
CA GLU A 232 -15.81 -15.69 0.78
C GLU A 232 -15.75 -14.30 0.16
N ASN A 233 -15.56 -14.24 -1.16
CA ASN A 233 -15.62 -12.99 -1.89
C ASN A 233 -17.09 -12.59 -2.06
N ILE A 234 -17.45 -11.36 -1.66
CA ILE A 234 -18.77 -10.79 -1.92
C ILE A 234 -18.93 -10.54 -3.42
N ASP A 235 -17.87 -10.03 -4.05
CA ASP A 235 -17.78 -9.89 -5.50
C ASP A 235 -17.59 -11.28 -6.15
N PRO A 236 -18.38 -11.67 -7.16
CA PRO A 236 -18.30 -12.98 -7.76
C PRO A 236 -17.11 -13.10 -8.74
N MET A 237 -16.87 -14.33 -9.20
CA MET A 237 -15.83 -14.66 -10.19
C MET A 237 -15.82 -13.67 -11.37
N GLY A 238 -14.66 -13.06 -11.59
CA GLY A 238 -14.42 -12.06 -12.63
C GLY A 238 -13.85 -10.75 -12.09
N VAL A 239 -14.01 -10.49 -10.79
CA VAL A 239 -13.25 -9.48 -10.05
C VAL A 239 -12.09 -10.17 -9.35
N HIS A 240 -10.89 -9.63 -9.46
CA HIS A 240 -9.73 -10.18 -8.76
C HIS A 240 -9.95 -10.09 -7.25
N THR A 241 -9.63 -11.13 -6.47
CA THR A 241 -9.72 -11.13 -4.99
C THR A 241 -9.04 -9.92 -4.32
N GLY A 242 -8.01 -9.40 -5.01
CA GLY A 242 -7.44 -8.04 -4.93
C GLY A 242 -8.44 -6.94 -4.59
N ASP A 243 -9.33 -6.77 -5.55
CA ASP A 243 -10.32 -5.73 -5.65
C ASP A 243 -11.70 -6.19 -5.13
N SER A 244 -11.83 -7.45 -4.71
CA SER A 244 -13.05 -7.95 -4.08
C SER A 244 -13.14 -7.49 -2.63
N ILE A 245 -14.37 -7.21 -2.20
CA ILE A 245 -14.76 -7.19 -0.80
C ILE A 245 -14.84 -8.65 -0.34
N VAL A 246 -14.22 -8.97 0.78
CA VAL A 246 -14.05 -10.34 1.25
C VAL A 246 -14.55 -10.44 2.69
N VAL A 247 -15.23 -11.54 3.01
CA VAL A 247 -15.67 -11.85 4.38
C VAL A 247 -14.99 -13.09 4.92
N ALA A 248 -14.77 -13.11 6.23
CA ALA A 248 -14.37 -14.31 6.97
C ALA A 248 -15.24 -14.47 8.23
N PRO A 249 -15.75 -15.68 8.52
CA PRO A 249 -15.67 -16.89 7.69
C PRO A 249 -16.58 -16.80 6.44
N CYS A 250 -16.57 -17.83 5.60
CA CYS A 250 -17.58 -18.04 4.56
C CYS A 250 -18.99 -18.10 5.17
N LEU A 251 -19.95 -17.40 4.55
CA LEU A 251 -21.29 -17.17 5.10
C LEU A 251 -22.42 -17.84 4.31
N THR A 252 -22.21 -18.15 3.03
CA THR A 252 -23.29 -18.63 2.14
C THR A 252 -23.09 -20.04 1.59
N LEU A 253 -22.09 -20.77 2.10
CA LEU A 253 -21.87 -22.17 1.78
C LEU A 253 -22.67 -23.08 2.72
N THR A 254 -23.30 -24.10 2.16
CA THR A 254 -23.68 -25.28 2.93
C THR A 254 -22.43 -26.03 3.41
N ASP A 255 -22.56 -26.86 4.46
CA ASP A 255 -21.43 -27.67 4.93
C ASP A 255 -20.90 -28.60 3.82
N GLU A 256 -21.75 -29.19 2.99
CA GLU A 256 -21.32 -30.03 1.86
C GLU A 256 -20.48 -29.25 0.84
N GLU A 257 -20.91 -28.03 0.47
CA GLU A 257 -20.14 -27.15 -0.41
C GLU A 257 -18.81 -26.76 0.23
N TYR A 258 -18.82 -26.43 1.52
CA TYR A 258 -17.63 -26.08 2.29
C TYR A 258 -16.64 -27.24 2.35
N GLN A 259 -17.07 -28.45 2.70
CA GLN A 259 -16.20 -29.63 2.77
C GLN A 259 -15.64 -30.00 1.39
N THR A 260 -16.43 -29.80 0.32
CA THR A 260 -15.96 -30.01 -1.05
C THR A 260 -14.85 -29.03 -1.41
N ALA A 261 -15.05 -27.73 -1.14
CA ALA A 261 -14.04 -26.70 -1.39
C ALA A 261 -12.79 -26.91 -0.54
N ARG A 262 -12.96 -27.27 0.75
CA ARG A 262 -11.88 -27.62 1.67
C ARG A 262 -11.06 -28.81 1.14
N ASN A 263 -11.72 -29.87 0.68
CA ASN A 263 -11.05 -31.06 0.13
C ASN A 263 -10.30 -30.75 -1.17
N ILE A 264 -10.86 -29.91 -2.04
CA ILE A 264 -10.16 -29.39 -3.23
C ILE A 264 -8.90 -28.66 -2.79
N SER A 265 -8.99 -27.74 -1.83
CA SER A 265 -7.85 -26.95 -1.35
C SER A 265 -6.74 -27.80 -0.75
N ILE A 266 -7.08 -28.80 0.07
CA ILE A 266 -6.11 -29.76 0.62
C ILE A 266 -5.47 -30.60 -0.50
N GLY A 267 -6.27 -31.04 -1.47
CA GLY A 267 -5.78 -31.78 -2.63
C GLY A 267 -4.77 -30.97 -3.46
N VAL A 268 -5.08 -29.69 -3.71
CA VAL A 268 -4.20 -28.76 -4.43
C VAL A 268 -2.87 -28.60 -3.69
N ALA A 269 -2.92 -28.35 -2.37
CA ALA A 269 -1.73 -28.22 -1.53
C ALA A 269 -0.83 -29.47 -1.58
N ARG A 270 -1.44 -30.67 -1.58
CA ARG A 270 -0.70 -31.93 -1.74
C ARG A 270 -0.07 -32.07 -3.13
N ALA A 271 -0.81 -31.75 -4.20
CA ALA A 271 -0.35 -31.91 -5.58
C ALA A 271 0.87 -31.02 -5.92
N ILE A 272 0.95 -29.83 -5.29
CA ILE A 272 2.10 -28.93 -5.42
C ILE A 272 3.19 -29.20 -4.38
N GLU A 273 3.02 -30.22 -3.53
CA GLU A 273 3.96 -30.58 -2.47
C GLU A 273 4.24 -29.41 -1.50
N LEU A 274 3.18 -28.70 -1.13
CA LEU A 274 3.24 -27.54 -0.24
C LEU A 274 3.87 -27.90 1.10
N VAL A 275 4.85 -27.11 1.56
CA VAL A 275 5.39 -27.16 2.91
C VAL A 275 5.48 -25.73 3.44
N GLY A 276 4.73 -25.44 4.50
CA GLY A 276 4.47 -24.09 4.96
C GLY A 276 3.01 -23.72 4.76
N GLU A 277 2.76 -22.61 4.07
CA GLU A 277 1.44 -22.05 3.81
C GLU A 277 1.25 -21.80 2.30
N GLY A 278 0.01 -21.97 1.83
CA GLY A 278 -0.41 -21.49 0.53
C GLY A 278 -1.91 -21.25 0.45
N ASN A 279 -2.27 -20.23 -0.31
CA ASN A 279 -3.65 -19.86 -0.63
C ASN A 279 -4.16 -20.71 -1.81
N VAL A 280 -5.40 -21.20 -1.72
CA VAL A 280 -6.10 -21.89 -2.81
C VAL A 280 -7.43 -21.20 -3.09
N GLN A 281 -7.64 -20.84 -4.36
CA GLN A 281 -8.89 -20.24 -4.83
C GLN A 281 -9.79 -21.31 -5.46
N VAL A 282 -11.05 -21.35 -5.04
CA VAL A 282 -12.06 -22.29 -5.51
C VAL A 282 -13.28 -21.51 -6.00
N ALA A 283 -13.71 -21.78 -7.23
CA ALA A 283 -14.98 -21.29 -7.74
C ALA A 283 -16.09 -22.30 -7.41
N VAL A 284 -17.19 -21.82 -6.82
CA VAL A 284 -18.34 -22.63 -6.41
C VAL A 284 -19.56 -22.25 -7.26
N ASN A 285 -20.14 -23.23 -7.95
CA ASN A 285 -21.35 -23.04 -8.72
C ASN A 285 -22.56 -22.93 -7.79
N TYR A 286 -23.25 -21.79 -7.78
CA TYR A 286 -24.48 -21.65 -6.97
C TYR A 286 -25.68 -22.41 -7.55
N ALA A 287 -25.61 -22.83 -8.83
CA ALA A 287 -26.72 -23.45 -9.56
C ALA A 287 -26.56 -24.97 -9.74
N GLY A 288 -25.47 -25.56 -9.25
CA GLY A 288 -25.14 -26.97 -9.47
C GLY A 288 -24.01 -27.45 -8.55
N PRO A 289 -23.66 -28.73 -8.58
CA PRO A 289 -22.67 -29.31 -7.67
C PRO A 289 -21.21 -29.00 -8.06
N GLU A 290 -20.98 -28.36 -9.20
CA GLU A 290 -19.63 -28.15 -9.72
C GLU A 290 -18.84 -27.14 -8.89
N GLN A 291 -17.61 -27.53 -8.53
CA GLN A 291 -16.61 -26.64 -7.95
C GLN A 291 -15.29 -26.84 -8.68
N TYR A 292 -14.53 -25.77 -8.88
CA TYR A 292 -13.27 -25.81 -9.61
C TYR A 292 -12.14 -25.15 -8.84
N ALA A 293 -10.98 -25.78 -8.80
CA ALA A 293 -9.74 -25.13 -8.41
C ALA A 293 -9.34 -24.10 -9.49
N ILE A 294 -9.13 -22.85 -9.08
CA ILE A 294 -8.80 -21.74 -9.98
C ILE A 294 -7.28 -21.54 -10.04
N GLU A 295 -6.66 -21.37 -8.88
CA GLU A 295 -5.23 -21.24 -8.73
C GLU A 295 -4.77 -21.51 -7.30
N THR A 296 -3.45 -21.56 -7.14
CA THR A 296 -2.81 -21.61 -5.83
C THR A 296 -1.55 -20.75 -5.80
N ASN A 297 -1.31 -20.15 -4.64
CA ASN A 297 -0.13 -19.35 -4.37
C ASN A 297 0.67 -20.07 -3.25
N PRO A 298 1.80 -20.75 -3.55
CA PRO A 298 2.55 -21.57 -2.59
C PRO A 298 3.49 -20.72 -1.72
N ARG A 299 2.95 -19.63 -1.20
CA ARG A 299 3.65 -18.59 -0.45
C ARG A 299 2.65 -17.81 0.37
N MET A 300 3.18 -17.06 1.33
CA MET A 300 2.44 -15.98 1.95
C MET A 300 1.86 -15.05 0.88
N SER A 301 0.69 -14.51 1.18
CA SER A 301 -0.12 -13.68 0.31
C SER A 301 -0.83 -12.58 1.11
N ARG A 302 -1.46 -11.64 0.42
CA ARG A 302 -2.33 -10.65 1.07
C ARG A 302 -3.53 -11.32 1.76
N SER A 303 -4.11 -12.35 1.14
CA SER A 303 -5.15 -13.18 1.74
C SER A 303 -4.66 -13.88 3.02
N SER A 304 -3.40 -14.33 3.04
CA SER A 304 -2.80 -14.94 4.23
C SER A 304 -2.59 -13.92 5.37
N ALA A 305 -2.21 -12.68 5.06
CA ALA A 305 -2.11 -11.62 6.06
C ALA A 305 -3.50 -11.30 6.62
N LEU A 306 -4.49 -11.12 5.75
CA LEU A 306 -5.89 -10.94 6.13
C LEU A 306 -6.40 -12.08 7.02
N ALA A 307 -6.18 -13.34 6.63
CA ALA A 307 -6.59 -14.51 7.40
C ALA A 307 -5.89 -14.60 8.76
N SER A 308 -4.61 -14.21 8.83
CA SER A 308 -3.86 -14.16 10.09
C SER A 308 -4.45 -13.14 11.05
N LYS A 309 -4.82 -11.95 10.55
CA LYS A 309 -5.50 -10.93 11.35
C LYS A 309 -6.93 -11.33 11.70
N ALA A 310 -7.66 -11.94 10.76
CA ALA A 310 -9.04 -12.35 10.98
C ALA A 310 -9.17 -13.44 12.06
N SER A 311 -8.29 -14.45 12.02
CA SER A 311 -8.35 -15.58 12.95
C SER A 311 -7.52 -15.40 14.21
N GLY A 312 -6.47 -14.56 14.17
CA GLY A 312 -5.41 -14.53 15.19
C GLY A 312 -4.33 -15.60 15.00
N TYR A 313 -4.47 -16.48 13.99
CA TYR A 313 -3.53 -17.57 13.71
C TYR A 313 -2.34 -17.05 12.89
N PRO A 314 -1.09 -17.01 13.42
CA PRO A 314 0.03 -16.33 12.77
C PRO A 314 0.65 -17.20 11.65
N LEU A 315 0.03 -17.17 10.46
CA LEU A 315 0.37 -18.05 9.34
C LEU A 315 1.85 -17.97 8.94
N ALA A 316 2.42 -16.77 8.84
CA ALA A 316 3.83 -16.60 8.42
C ALA A 316 4.82 -17.20 9.42
N PHE A 317 4.57 -17.02 10.71
CA PHE A 317 5.40 -17.58 11.77
C PHE A 317 5.34 -19.11 11.75
N ILE A 318 4.14 -19.67 11.63
CA ILE A 318 3.92 -21.11 11.58
C ILE A 318 4.58 -21.68 10.31
N ALA A 319 4.34 -21.07 9.15
CA ALA A 319 4.97 -21.47 7.89
C ALA A 319 6.51 -21.45 7.96
N ALA A 320 7.11 -20.48 8.66
CA ALA A 320 8.55 -20.43 8.88
C ALA A 320 9.05 -21.60 9.75
N LYS A 321 8.34 -21.97 10.83
CA LYS A 321 8.66 -23.17 11.62
C LYS A 321 8.51 -24.45 10.78
N LEU A 322 7.42 -24.58 10.02
CA LEU A 322 7.20 -25.74 9.14
C LEU A 322 8.28 -25.86 8.06
N ALA A 323 8.75 -24.74 7.52
CA ALA A 323 9.86 -24.70 6.56
C ALA A 323 11.18 -25.25 7.14
N LEU A 324 11.38 -25.15 8.47
CA LEU A 324 12.50 -25.77 9.19
C LEU A 324 12.27 -27.26 9.50
N GLY A 325 11.10 -27.81 9.17
CA GLY A 325 10.75 -29.22 9.34
C GLY A 325 10.04 -29.55 10.65
N TYR A 326 9.53 -28.55 11.36
CA TYR A 326 8.56 -28.77 12.45
C TYR A 326 7.26 -29.37 11.91
N ARG A 327 6.56 -30.12 12.76
CA ARG A 327 5.18 -30.53 12.55
C ARG A 327 4.20 -29.52 13.11
N LEU A 328 2.96 -29.52 12.61
CA LEU A 328 1.91 -28.65 13.15
C LEU A 328 1.65 -28.87 14.65
N ASP A 329 1.77 -30.10 15.14
CA ASP A 329 1.59 -30.45 16.55
C ASP A 329 2.79 -30.12 17.44
N GLU A 330 3.94 -29.75 16.85
CA GLU A 330 5.13 -29.27 17.57
C GLU A 330 5.15 -27.75 17.75
N VAL A 331 4.35 -27.01 16.98
CA VAL A 331 4.30 -25.54 17.04
C VAL A 331 3.21 -25.11 18.01
N LEU A 332 3.59 -24.38 19.07
CA LEU A 332 2.63 -23.87 20.07
C LEU A 332 1.74 -22.76 19.46
N ASN A 333 0.43 -22.80 19.74
CA ASN A 333 -0.46 -21.68 19.47
C ASN A 333 -0.12 -20.52 20.42
N GLN A 334 0.46 -19.45 19.88
CA GLN A 334 0.91 -18.30 20.66
C GLN A 334 -0.25 -17.45 21.24
N VAL A 335 -1.47 -17.60 20.72
CA VAL A 335 -2.66 -16.89 21.21
C VAL A 335 -3.14 -17.46 22.54
N THR A 336 -3.23 -18.79 22.64
CA THR A 336 -3.71 -19.47 23.87
C THR A 336 -2.57 -19.93 24.78
N ARG A 337 -1.39 -20.19 24.21
CA ARG A 337 -0.24 -20.87 24.83
C ARG A 337 -0.56 -22.19 25.53
N ARG A 338 -1.69 -22.80 25.18
CA ARG A 338 -2.19 -24.06 25.76
C ARG A 338 -2.54 -25.10 24.71
N THR A 339 -2.74 -24.66 23.47
CA THR A 339 -2.98 -25.51 22.31
C THR A 339 -1.81 -25.43 21.33
N VAL A 340 -1.81 -26.29 20.31
CA VAL A 340 -0.80 -26.32 19.24
C VAL A 340 -1.37 -25.77 17.94
N ALA A 341 -0.55 -25.60 16.91
CA ALA A 341 -0.96 -25.09 15.60
C ALA A 341 -1.77 -26.11 14.78
N ALA A 342 -1.83 -27.38 15.18
CA ALA A 342 -2.61 -28.42 14.50
C ALA A 342 -4.14 -28.31 14.73
N PHE A 343 -4.78 -27.23 14.26
CA PHE A 343 -6.23 -27.02 14.31
C PHE A 343 -6.71 -26.07 13.20
N GLU A 344 -8.03 -26.01 13.00
CA GLU A 344 -8.69 -25.03 12.13
C GLU A 344 -9.43 -24.00 13.01
N PRO A 345 -9.07 -22.71 12.97
CA PRO A 345 -9.72 -21.67 13.76
C PRO A 345 -11.24 -21.58 13.62
N ALA A 346 -11.89 -21.21 14.72
CA ALA A 346 -13.32 -20.88 14.78
C ALA A 346 -13.49 -19.42 15.21
N LEU A 347 -14.32 -18.66 14.49
CA LEU A 347 -14.55 -17.23 14.71
C LEU A 347 -15.99 -17.01 15.19
N ASP A 348 -16.17 -16.30 16.31
CA ASP A 348 -17.49 -15.89 16.86
C ASP A 348 -17.85 -14.43 16.52
N TYR A 349 -17.26 -13.96 15.41
CA TYR A 349 -17.40 -12.65 14.81
C TYR A 349 -17.24 -12.75 13.28
N ILE A 350 -17.58 -11.68 12.59
CA ILE A 350 -17.45 -11.52 11.14
C ILE A 350 -16.38 -10.47 10.86
N VAL A 351 -15.50 -10.80 9.93
CA VAL A 351 -14.52 -9.89 9.36
C VAL A 351 -14.97 -9.47 7.97
N VAL A 352 -14.85 -8.18 7.66
CA VAL A 352 -15.04 -7.64 6.31
C VAL A 352 -13.78 -6.91 5.91
N LYS A 353 -13.14 -7.36 4.82
CA LYS A 353 -12.09 -6.62 4.14
C LYS A 353 -12.69 -5.83 2.99
N HIS A 354 -12.37 -4.55 2.91
CA HIS A 354 -12.80 -3.66 1.84
C HIS A 354 -11.56 -3.02 1.15
N PRO A 355 -11.40 -3.19 -0.17
CA PRO A 355 -10.31 -2.55 -0.89
C PRO A 355 -10.48 -1.03 -0.99
N ARG A 356 -9.36 -0.34 -1.26
CA ARG A 356 -9.27 1.11 -1.42
C ARG A 356 -8.69 1.46 -2.79
N TRP A 357 -9.35 2.36 -3.52
CA TRP A 357 -8.95 2.80 -4.87
C TRP A 357 -8.84 4.33 -5.00
N GLU A 358 -7.91 4.83 -5.81
CA GLU A 358 -7.76 6.27 -6.12
C GLU A 358 -7.94 6.58 -7.61
N ASN A 359 -8.95 6.00 -8.24
CA ASN A 359 -9.20 6.13 -9.68
C ASN A 359 -9.27 7.60 -10.15
N ASP A 360 -9.89 8.49 -9.36
CA ASP A 360 -10.01 9.92 -9.69
C ASP A 360 -8.64 10.60 -9.81
N ARG A 361 -7.66 10.22 -8.98
CA ARG A 361 -6.29 10.74 -9.04
C ARG A 361 -5.64 10.44 -10.40
N PHE A 362 -5.97 9.29 -10.97
CA PHE A 362 -5.40 8.79 -12.22
C PHE A 362 -6.28 9.07 -13.45
N GLY A 363 -7.47 9.64 -13.26
CA GLY A 363 -8.45 9.84 -14.33
C GLY A 363 -8.96 8.52 -14.93
N VAL A 364 -9.01 7.46 -14.13
CA VAL A 364 -9.43 6.12 -14.56
C VAL A 364 -10.93 5.95 -14.35
N SER A 365 -11.64 5.46 -15.37
CA SER A 365 -13.09 5.18 -15.31
C SER A 365 -13.43 3.71 -15.54
N GLU A 366 -12.42 2.85 -15.64
CA GLU A 366 -12.60 1.40 -15.83
C GLU A 366 -13.23 0.74 -14.60
N GLY A 367 -14.12 -0.23 -14.85
CA GLY A 367 -14.75 -1.05 -13.81
C GLY A 367 -13.80 -2.10 -13.23
N LEU A 368 -14.28 -2.77 -12.18
CA LEU A 368 -13.58 -3.90 -11.57
C LEU A 368 -13.48 -5.07 -12.56
N GLY A 369 -12.41 -5.85 -12.42
CA GLY A 369 -12.13 -6.96 -13.32
C GLY A 369 -11.01 -7.88 -12.81
N PRO A 370 -10.48 -8.76 -13.66
CA PRO A 370 -9.52 -9.78 -13.24
C PRO A 370 -8.10 -9.26 -12.98
N GLU A 371 -7.84 -7.97 -13.24
CA GLU A 371 -6.58 -7.31 -12.93
C GLU A 371 -6.81 -6.33 -11.78
N MET A 372 -6.01 -6.47 -10.72
CA MET A 372 -6.13 -5.68 -9.50
C MET A 372 -5.75 -4.21 -9.74
N MET A 373 -6.55 -3.28 -9.20
CA MET A 373 -6.33 -1.83 -9.28
C MET A 373 -6.31 -1.14 -7.91
N SER A 374 -6.76 -1.82 -6.85
CA SER A 374 -6.72 -1.28 -5.48
C SER A 374 -5.29 -1.04 -5.00
N ILE A 375 -5.14 0.02 -4.20
CA ILE A 375 -3.85 0.50 -3.69
C ILE A 375 -3.63 0.18 -2.20
N GLY A 376 -4.62 -0.44 -1.56
CA GLY A 376 -4.61 -0.82 -0.16
C GLY A 376 -5.96 -1.41 0.23
N GLU A 377 -6.08 -1.81 1.49
CA GLU A 377 -7.29 -2.39 2.04
C GLU A 377 -7.48 -2.07 3.52
N ALA A 378 -8.73 -2.07 3.94
CA ALA A 378 -9.11 -1.98 5.34
C ALA A 378 -9.79 -3.28 5.76
N MET A 379 -9.60 -3.68 7.00
CA MET A 379 -10.31 -4.80 7.61
C MET A 379 -11.13 -4.27 8.77
N ALA A 380 -12.35 -4.78 8.93
CA ALA A 380 -13.20 -4.47 10.07
C ALA A 380 -13.72 -5.74 10.71
N VAL A 381 -13.88 -5.69 12.04
CA VAL A 381 -14.43 -6.79 12.83
C VAL A 381 -15.73 -6.32 13.48
N GLY A 382 -16.77 -7.14 13.40
CA GLY A 382 -18.07 -6.93 14.04
C GLY A 382 -18.73 -8.28 14.35
N ARG A 383 -19.77 -8.29 15.19
CA ARG A 383 -20.54 -9.52 15.49
C ARG A 383 -21.74 -9.72 14.58
N THR A 384 -21.99 -8.77 13.68
CA THR A 384 -22.95 -8.86 12.58
C THR A 384 -22.25 -8.42 11.29
N LEU A 385 -22.77 -8.88 10.14
CA LEU A 385 -22.24 -8.50 8.84
C LEU A 385 -22.37 -7.00 8.62
N GLU A 386 -23.49 -6.40 9.02
CA GLU A 386 -23.77 -4.97 8.89
C GLU A 386 -22.80 -4.14 9.72
N GLU A 387 -22.54 -4.55 10.98
CA GLU A 387 -21.57 -3.88 11.84
C GLU A 387 -20.19 -3.87 11.18
N ALA A 388 -19.70 -5.03 10.79
CA ALA A 388 -18.38 -5.16 10.17
C ALA A 388 -18.31 -4.37 8.84
N TRP A 389 -19.35 -4.43 8.00
CA TRP A 389 -19.34 -3.77 6.69
C TRP A 389 -19.42 -2.26 6.81
N GLN A 390 -20.27 -1.71 7.69
CA GLN A 390 -20.32 -0.26 7.91
C GLN A 390 -19.01 0.27 8.50
N LYS A 391 -18.36 -0.47 9.41
CA LYS A 391 -17.02 -0.15 9.91
C LYS A 391 -16.00 -0.15 8.75
N ALA A 392 -16.00 -1.17 7.90
CA ALA A 392 -15.07 -1.27 6.77
C ALA A 392 -15.20 -0.08 5.81
N VAL A 393 -16.44 0.37 5.51
CA VAL A 393 -16.68 1.55 4.65
C VAL A 393 -16.15 2.85 5.29
N ARG A 394 -16.23 3.00 6.62
CA ARG A 394 -15.59 4.13 7.30
C ARG A 394 -14.06 4.05 7.23
N MET A 395 -13.52 2.85 7.44
CA MET A 395 -12.08 2.60 7.54
C MET A 395 -11.33 2.78 6.21
N ILE A 396 -11.97 2.62 5.06
CA ILE A 396 -11.36 2.94 3.76
C ILE A 396 -11.12 4.46 3.55
N ASP A 397 -11.57 5.33 4.48
CA ASP A 397 -11.27 6.76 4.54
C ASP A 397 -11.52 7.51 3.22
N ILE A 398 -12.70 7.27 2.64
CA ILE A 398 -13.22 7.97 1.45
C ILE A 398 -14.22 9.09 1.78
N GLY A 399 -14.38 9.42 3.08
CA GLY A 399 -15.34 10.43 3.56
C GLY A 399 -16.78 9.91 3.76
N GLU A 400 -17.03 8.64 3.44
CA GLU A 400 -18.31 7.99 3.70
C GLU A 400 -18.39 7.53 5.16
N PRO A 401 -19.48 7.83 5.87
CA PRO A 401 -19.63 7.48 7.28
C PRO A 401 -20.18 6.04 7.46
N GLY A 402 -20.44 5.33 6.37
CA GLY A 402 -20.94 3.96 6.27
C GLY A 402 -21.57 3.74 4.89
N LEU A 403 -22.42 2.73 4.71
CA LEU A 403 -23.09 2.47 3.42
C LEU A 403 -24.10 3.56 3.01
N VAL A 404 -24.50 4.41 3.97
CA VAL A 404 -25.57 5.41 3.84
C VAL A 404 -25.18 6.73 4.53
N GLY A 405 -25.82 7.83 4.10
CA GLY A 405 -25.73 9.14 4.76
C GLY A 405 -24.49 9.99 4.43
N GLY A 406 -23.53 9.47 3.65
CA GLY A 406 -22.35 10.23 3.21
C GLY A 406 -22.54 11.02 1.91
N PRO A 407 -21.48 11.71 1.45
CA PRO A 407 -21.53 12.55 0.24
C PRO A 407 -22.00 11.79 -1.01
N MET A 408 -21.35 10.69 -1.38
CA MET A 408 -21.67 9.88 -2.56
C MET A 408 -23.10 9.34 -2.47
N PHE A 409 -23.49 8.80 -1.31
CA PHE A 409 -24.85 8.31 -1.10
C PHE A 409 -25.90 9.41 -1.28
N ARG A 410 -25.66 10.64 -0.80
CA ARG A 410 -26.66 11.71 -0.89
C ARG A 410 -26.77 12.29 -2.30
N GLU A 411 -25.63 12.48 -2.97
CA GLU A 411 -25.52 13.20 -4.24
C GLU A 411 -25.93 12.37 -5.46
N LEU A 412 -25.65 11.06 -5.47
CA LEU A 412 -25.96 10.21 -6.62
C LEU A 412 -27.45 10.21 -6.96
N THR A 413 -27.78 10.42 -8.24
CA THR A 413 -29.11 10.15 -8.76
C THR A 413 -29.34 8.65 -8.97
N LEU A 414 -30.60 8.22 -9.16
CA LEU A 414 -30.90 6.82 -9.48
C LEU A 414 -30.19 6.34 -10.75
N GLU A 415 -30.12 7.21 -11.76
CA GLU A 415 -29.48 6.92 -13.04
C GLU A 415 -27.96 6.77 -12.89
N GLU A 416 -27.31 7.64 -12.12
CA GLU A 416 -25.87 7.52 -11.85
C GLU A 416 -25.55 6.28 -11.01
N ALA A 417 -26.38 5.95 -10.02
CA ALA A 417 -26.25 4.73 -9.24
C ALA A 417 -26.40 3.47 -10.12
N ARG A 418 -27.35 3.46 -11.07
CA ARG A 418 -27.50 2.37 -12.05
C ARG A 418 -26.26 2.24 -12.94
N ARG A 419 -25.75 3.34 -13.50
CA ARG A 419 -24.53 3.32 -14.32
C ARG A 419 -23.29 2.86 -13.55
N CYS A 420 -23.21 3.20 -12.26
CA CYS A 420 -22.16 2.70 -11.36
C CYS A 420 -22.22 1.17 -11.24
N LEU A 421 -23.42 0.60 -11.06
CA LEU A 421 -23.64 -0.84 -10.96
C LEU A 421 -23.42 -1.56 -12.30
N GLU A 422 -23.92 -1.02 -13.40
CA GLU A 422 -23.74 -1.55 -14.76
C GLU A 422 -22.26 -1.63 -15.16
N GLY A 423 -21.49 -0.60 -14.81
CA GLY A 423 -20.05 -0.57 -15.05
C GLY A 423 -19.22 -1.31 -14.00
N TYR A 424 -19.89 -1.94 -13.01
CA TYR A 424 -19.27 -2.56 -11.82
C TYR A 424 -18.11 -1.73 -11.25
N ARG A 425 -18.37 -0.46 -10.96
CA ARG A 425 -17.35 0.50 -10.54
C ARG A 425 -16.89 0.26 -9.10
N PRO A 426 -15.68 0.71 -8.73
CA PRO A 426 -15.28 0.77 -7.31
C PRO A 426 -16.36 1.44 -6.45
N TYR A 427 -16.50 0.97 -5.22
CA TYR A 427 -17.50 1.45 -4.26
C TYR A 427 -18.96 1.18 -4.66
N TRP A 428 -19.21 0.21 -5.54
CA TRP A 428 -20.55 -0.26 -5.89
C TRP A 428 -21.49 -0.54 -4.70
N PRO A 429 -21.06 -0.95 -3.47
CA PRO A 429 -22.01 -1.16 -2.38
C PRO A 429 -22.76 0.11 -1.98
N ILE A 430 -22.13 1.28 -2.08
CA ILE A 430 -22.76 2.58 -1.80
C ILE A 430 -23.73 2.94 -2.95
N CYS A 431 -23.35 2.65 -4.20
CA CYS A 431 -24.26 2.79 -5.35
C CYS A 431 -25.49 1.87 -5.21
N ALA A 432 -25.30 0.63 -4.77
CA ALA A 432 -26.38 -0.32 -4.47
C ALA A 432 -27.28 0.19 -3.34
N ALA A 433 -26.70 0.65 -2.24
CA ALA A 433 -27.44 1.23 -1.12
C ALA A 433 -28.30 2.42 -1.58
N LYS A 434 -27.73 3.32 -2.38
CA LYS A 434 -28.45 4.46 -2.94
C LYS A 434 -29.57 4.05 -3.90
N ALA A 435 -29.29 3.10 -4.80
CA ALA A 435 -30.29 2.59 -5.73
C ALA A 435 -31.49 1.97 -4.99
N MET A 436 -31.23 1.13 -3.98
CA MET A 436 -32.27 0.55 -3.11
C MET A 436 -33.00 1.62 -2.30
N TYR A 437 -32.29 2.64 -1.82
CA TYR A 437 -32.91 3.79 -1.15
C TYR A 437 -33.92 4.50 -2.07
N LEU A 438 -33.60 4.64 -3.36
CA LEU A 438 -34.45 5.25 -4.38
C LEU A 438 -35.45 4.28 -5.03
N GLY A 439 -35.59 3.04 -4.53
CA GLY A 439 -36.66 2.11 -4.90
C GLY A 439 -36.26 0.96 -5.83
N LEU A 440 -34.97 0.78 -6.13
CA LEU A 440 -34.50 -0.37 -6.89
C LEU A 440 -34.55 -1.66 -6.06
N SER A 441 -35.02 -2.76 -6.65
CA SER A 441 -35.13 -4.06 -5.97
C SER A 441 -33.78 -4.79 -5.89
N ILE A 442 -33.68 -5.77 -4.98
CA ILE A 442 -32.52 -6.67 -4.90
C ILE A 442 -32.28 -7.40 -6.22
N ASP A 443 -33.34 -7.86 -6.91
CA ASP A 443 -33.20 -8.61 -8.15
C ASP A 443 -32.67 -7.75 -9.30
N GLU A 444 -33.06 -6.47 -9.35
CA GLU A 444 -32.48 -5.51 -10.30
C GLU A 444 -31.00 -5.28 -10.00
N VAL A 445 -30.61 -5.04 -8.74
CA VAL A 445 -29.20 -4.88 -8.36
C VAL A 445 -28.39 -6.13 -8.68
N TYR A 446 -28.91 -7.32 -8.32
CA TYR A 446 -28.33 -8.62 -8.65
C TYR A 446 -28.09 -8.76 -10.16
N SER A 447 -29.01 -8.28 -10.99
CA SER A 447 -28.89 -8.40 -12.45
C SER A 447 -27.63 -7.72 -13.00
N TYR A 448 -27.15 -6.65 -12.34
CA TYR A 448 -25.97 -5.89 -12.72
C TYR A 448 -24.66 -6.50 -12.19
N VAL A 449 -24.57 -6.79 -10.90
CA VAL A 449 -23.30 -7.15 -10.24
C VAL A 449 -23.13 -8.64 -9.95
N LYS A 450 -24.21 -9.43 -10.04
CA LYS A 450 -24.25 -10.87 -9.74
C LYS A 450 -23.83 -11.27 -8.31
N VAL A 451 -23.64 -10.32 -7.41
CA VAL A 451 -23.37 -10.52 -5.97
C VAL A 451 -24.49 -11.30 -5.31
N ASP A 452 -24.16 -12.26 -4.44
CA ASP A 452 -25.15 -13.09 -3.75
C ASP A 452 -26.20 -12.22 -3.02
N ARG A 453 -27.48 -12.60 -3.16
CA ARG A 453 -28.61 -11.88 -2.56
C ARG A 453 -28.51 -11.80 -1.04
N PHE A 454 -27.82 -12.72 -0.38
CA PHE A 454 -27.54 -12.66 1.05
C PHE A 454 -26.84 -11.33 1.44
N PHE A 455 -25.79 -10.95 0.71
CA PHE A 455 -25.06 -9.70 0.95
C PHE A 455 -25.89 -8.48 0.55
N LEU A 456 -26.63 -8.55 -0.55
CA LEU A 456 -27.54 -7.47 -0.97
C LEU A 456 -28.65 -7.19 0.07
N ARG A 457 -29.13 -8.23 0.78
CA ARG A 457 -30.08 -8.05 1.89
C ARG A 457 -29.45 -7.36 3.10
N ALA A 458 -28.16 -7.54 3.36
CA ALA A 458 -27.47 -6.80 4.42
C ALA A 458 -27.43 -5.29 4.10
N ILE A 459 -27.14 -4.94 2.84
CA ILE A 459 -27.23 -3.55 2.37
C ILE A 459 -28.66 -3.02 2.52
N GLN A 460 -29.68 -3.81 2.12
CA GLN A 460 -31.08 -3.44 2.25
C GLN A 460 -31.47 -3.13 3.71
N ARG A 461 -31.06 -3.98 4.68
CA ARG A 461 -31.34 -3.77 6.11
C ARG A 461 -30.79 -2.44 6.61
N VAL A 462 -29.56 -2.08 6.23
CA VAL A 462 -28.94 -0.79 6.56
C VAL A 462 -29.73 0.37 5.93
N VAL A 463 -30.14 0.24 4.66
CA VAL A 463 -30.95 1.25 3.96
C VAL A 463 -32.32 1.45 4.63
N GLU A 464 -32.98 0.36 5.03
CA GLU A 464 -34.30 0.40 5.69
C GLU A 464 -34.20 1.03 7.08
N ALA A 465 -33.18 0.68 7.86
CA ALA A 465 -32.91 1.30 9.16
C ALA A 465 -32.63 2.81 9.01
N TYR A 466 -31.86 3.20 7.99
CA TYR A 466 -31.59 4.62 7.72
C TYR A 466 -32.85 5.39 7.30
N LYS A 467 -33.72 4.81 6.46
CA LYS A 467 -35.02 5.42 6.12
C LYS A 467 -35.92 5.60 7.34
N ALA A 468 -35.93 4.63 8.25
CA ALA A 468 -36.71 4.71 9.48
C ALA A 468 -36.16 5.81 10.41
N LEU A 469 -34.84 5.90 10.52
CA LEU A 469 -34.13 6.95 11.26
C LEU A 469 -34.44 8.36 10.73
N GLU A 470 -34.42 8.58 9.42
CA GLU A 470 -34.79 9.88 8.80
C GLU A 470 -36.24 10.29 9.09
N GLN A 471 -37.11 9.31 9.40
CA GLN A 471 -38.50 9.54 9.76
C GLN A 471 -38.71 9.64 11.29
N GLY A 472 -37.64 9.67 12.07
CA GLY A 472 -37.68 9.70 13.53
C GLY A 472 -38.16 8.38 14.17
N ARG A 473 -38.18 7.28 13.42
CA ARG A 473 -38.61 5.94 13.89
C ARG A 473 -37.38 5.05 14.04
N TYR A 474 -36.71 5.11 15.20
CA TYR A 474 -35.48 4.35 15.43
C TYR A 474 -35.36 3.85 16.86
N ASP A 475 -34.59 2.77 17.01
CA ASP A 475 -33.99 2.35 18.28
C ASP A 475 -32.48 2.59 18.16
N LEU A 476 -31.94 3.40 19.09
CA LEU A 476 -30.52 3.75 19.07
C LEU A 476 -29.63 2.51 19.27
N GLU A 477 -30.05 1.56 20.10
CA GLU A 477 -29.28 0.32 20.33
C GLU A 477 -29.23 -0.53 19.06
N GLU A 478 -30.36 -0.69 18.37
CA GLU A 478 -30.43 -1.44 17.10
C GLU A 478 -29.53 -0.81 16.04
N LEU A 479 -29.55 0.52 15.91
CA LEU A 479 -28.67 1.23 14.99
C LEU A 479 -27.18 1.01 15.31
N LYS A 480 -26.79 1.06 16.59
CA LYS A 480 -25.40 0.80 16.97
C LYS A 480 -24.99 -0.66 16.70
N VAL A 481 -25.88 -1.64 16.93
CA VAL A 481 -25.65 -3.06 16.57
C VAL A 481 -25.54 -3.28 15.07
N LEU A 482 -26.23 -2.47 14.26
CA LEU A 482 -26.07 -2.46 12.80
C LEU A 482 -24.81 -1.71 12.33
N GLY A 483 -24.05 -1.10 13.24
CA GLY A 483 -22.80 -0.41 12.95
C GLY A 483 -22.91 1.05 12.55
N PHE A 484 -24.04 1.72 12.81
CA PHE A 484 -24.16 3.17 12.56
C PHE A 484 -23.24 3.97 13.49
N SER A 485 -22.48 4.92 12.93
CA SER A 485 -21.66 5.84 13.73
C SER A 485 -22.51 6.94 14.36
N ASP A 486 -21.99 7.56 15.42
CA ASP A 486 -22.66 8.67 16.09
C ASP A 486 -22.89 9.82 15.10
N GLY A 487 -21.89 10.09 14.25
CA GLY A 487 -21.99 11.13 13.21
C GLY A 487 -23.04 10.83 12.13
N GLN A 488 -23.26 9.56 11.76
CA GLN A 488 -24.36 9.19 10.84
C GLN A 488 -25.72 9.50 11.45
N ILE A 489 -25.90 9.09 12.71
CA ILE A 489 -27.17 9.24 13.43
C ILE A 489 -27.47 10.72 13.66
N ALA A 490 -26.48 11.46 14.16
CA ALA A 490 -26.59 12.88 14.44
C ALA A 490 -26.99 13.68 13.20
N ARG A 491 -26.35 13.40 12.05
CA ARG A 491 -26.67 14.05 10.78
C ARG A 491 -28.08 13.75 10.31
N ALA A 492 -28.54 12.51 10.42
CA ALA A 492 -29.88 12.12 9.99
C ALA A 492 -30.97 12.76 10.87
N LEU A 493 -30.69 12.98 12.16
CA LEU A 493 -31.61 13.60 13.12
C LEU A 493 -31.51 15.13 13.19
N GLY A 494 -30.45 15.72 12.64
CA GLY A 494 -30.19 17.15 12.76
C GLY A 494 -29.80 17.59 14.18
N VAL A 495 -29.09 16.72 14.92
CA VAL A 495 -28.59 16.97 16.28
C VAL A 495 -27.06 16.96 16.31
N GLU A 496 -26.46 17.38 17.43
CA GLU A 496 -25.01 17.30 17.61
C GLU A 496 -24.55 15.86 17.87
N GLU A 497 -23.37 15.49 17.37
CA GLU A 497 -22.80 14.13 17.53
C GLU A 497 -22.62 13.74 19.00
N GLU A 498 -22.29 14.72 19.84
CA GLU A 498 -22.13 14.55 21.28
C GLU A 498 -23.45 14.17 21.98
N GLU A 499 -24.61 14.59 21.47
CA GLU A 499 -25.90 14.19 22.02
C GLU A 499 -26.16 12.70 21.80
N VAL A 500 -25.86 12.20 20.59
CA VAL A 500 -25.97 10.77 20.27
C VAL A 500 -24.99 9.97 21.14
N ARG A 501 -23.74 10.42 21.24
CA ARG A 501 -22.71 9.78 22.08
C ARG A 501 -23.15 9.60 23.53
N ARG A 502 -23.80 10.61 24.12
CA ARG A 502 -24.31 10.57 25.50
C ARG A 502 -25.52 9.66 25.67
N ALA A 503 -26.37 9.59 24.65
CA ALA A 503 -27.60 8.81 24.69
C ALA A 503 -27.37 7.31 24.46
N ARG A 504 -26.38 6.94 23.65
CA ARG A 504 -26.07 5.53 23.36
C ARG A 504 -25.38 4.85 24.53
N ARG A 505 -25.44 3.52 24.56
CA ARG A 505 -24.50 2.76 25.40
C ARG A 505 -23.09 2.83 24.85
N ARG A 506 -22.13 2.39 25.67
CA ARG A 506 -20.75 2.18 25.23
C ARG A 506 -20.60 0.81 24.56
N PRO A 507 -19.78 0.70 23.50
CA PRO A 507 -19.44 -0.60 22.93
C PRO A 507 -18.65 -1.43 23.96
N VAL A 508 -18.65 -2.74 23.81
CA VAL A 508 -17.81 -3.63 24.61
C VAL A 508 -16.54 -4.00 23.85
N VAL A 509 -15.48 -4.31 24.58
CA VAL A 509 -14.21 -4.83 24.09
C VAL A 509 -14.28 -6.36 24.10
N LYS A 510 -13.92 -6.95 22.96
CA LYS A 510 -13.84 -8.40 22.76
C LYS A 510 -12.47 -8.79 22.23
N ARG A 511 -12.01 -9.99 22.60
CA ARG A 511 -10.76 -10.59 22.14
C ARG A 511 -10.95 -11.39 20.85
N ILE A 512 -9.91 -11.40 20.03
CA ILE A 512 -9.69 -12.37 18.96
C ILE A 512 -8.86 -13.51 19.54
N ASP A 513 -9.43 -14.72 19.61
CA ASP A 513 -8.87 -15.83 20.40
C ASP A 513 -8.58 -17.12 19.61
N THR A 514 -8.82 -17.13 18.30
CA THR A 514 -8.70 -18.29 17.38
C THR A 514 -9.71 -19.43 17.57
N LEU A 515 -10.48 -19.47 18.67
CA LEU A 515 -11.21 -20.66 19.14
C LEU A 515 -12.64 -20.36 19.63
N ALA A 516 -13.19 -19.18 19.34
CA ALA A 516 -14.57 -18.80 19.65
C ALA A 516 -14.92 -19.02 21.14
N GLY A 517 -14.01 -18.66 22.04
CA GLY A 517 -14.19 -18.78 23.49
C GLY A 517 -14.02 -20.19 24.09
N GLU A 518 -13.60 -21.20 23.31
CA GLU A 518 -13.33 -22.55 23.84
C GLU A 518 -12.17 -22.55 24.86
N TRP A 519 -11.11 -21.79 24.56
CA TRP A 519 -9.94 -21.62 25.41
C TRP A 519 -9.63 -20.13 25.65
N PRO A 520 -9.18 -19.75 26.85
CA PRO A 520 -8.83 -18.36 27.12
C PRO A 520 -7.58 -17.95 26.32
N ALA A 521 -7.68 -16.82 25.60
CA ALA A 521 -6.51 -16.17 25.00
C ALA A 521 -5.64 -15.48 26.07
N GLU A 522 -4.32 -15.57 25.92
CA GLU A 522 -3.36 -14.77 26.72
C GLU A 522 -3.07 -13.41 26.07
N THR A 523 -3.40 -13.25 24.79
CA THR A 523 -3.12 -12.05 24.01
C THR A 523 -4.23 -11.01 24.20
N ASN A 524 -3.85 -9.74 24.08
CA ASN A 524 -4.80 -8.62 24.06
C ASN A 524 -4.98 -8.13 22.63
N TYR A 525 -5.45 -9.01 21.75
CA TYR A 525 -5.87 -8.66 20.39
C TYR A 525 -7.37 -8.35 20.39
N LEU A 526 -7.75 -7.10 20.20
CA LEU A 526 -9.06 -6.57 20.62
C LEU A 526 -9.82 -5.89 19.49
N TYR A 527 -11.15 -5.96 19.53
CA TYR A 527 -12.04 -5.12 18.73
C TYR A 527 -13.21 -4.62 19.60
N LEU A 528 -13.87 -3.55 19.17
CA LEU A 528 -15.03 -3.00 19.84
C LEU A 528 -16.30 -3.33 19.06
N THR A 529 -17.35 -3.72 19.79
CA THR A 529 -18.64 -4.13 19.21
C THR A 529 -19.82 -3.76 20.10
N TYR A 530 -20.97 -3.53 19.48
CA TYR A 530 -22.26 -3.49 20.16
C TYR A 530 -22.94 -4.87 20.19
N GLY A 531 -22.46 -5.88 19.48
CA GLY A 531 -23.04 -7.24 19.56
C GLY A 531 -22.71 -8.02 20.85
N GLY A 532 -22.23 -7.36 21.91
CA GLY A 532 -21.81 -8.01 23.16
C GLY A 532 -22.37 -7.35 24.42
N VAL A 533 -22.28 -8.05 25.56
CA VAL A 533 -22.91 -7.67 26.84
C VAL A 533 -21.93 -7.25 27.94
N TYR A 534 -20.66 -7.70 27.89
CA TYR A 534 -19.61 -7.34 28.85
C TYR A 534 -18.26 -7.16 28.16
N ASP A 535 -17.38 -6.36 28.76
CA ASP A 535 -15.98 -6.21 28.36
C ASP A 535 -15.15 -7.42 28.76
N ASP A 536 -14.27 -7.88 27.87
CA ASP A 536 -13.21 -8.80 28.25
C ASP A 536 -12.19 -8.07 29.16
N ASP A 537 -11.72 -8.74 30.22
CA ASP A 537 -10.82 -8.13 31.20
C ASP A 537 -9.42 -7.94 30.62
N VAL A 538 -8.96 -6.70 30.45
CA VAL A 538 -7.67 -6.37 29.82
C VAL A 538 -6.90 -5.30 30.61
N PRO A 539 -5.58 -5.45 30.79
CA PRO A 539 -4.79 -4.61 31.70
C PRO A 539 -4.56 -3.21 31.13
N ARG A 540 -4.70 -2.10 31.88
CA ARG A 540 -4.52 -0.74 31.32
C ARG A 540 -3.12 -0.45 30.72
N VAL A 541 -3.06 0.53 29.82
CA VAL A 541 -1.83 1.03 29.18
C VAL A 541 -1.53 2.50 29.49
N ASP A 542 -0.27 2.91 29.29
CA ASP A 542 0.22 4.28 29.51
C ASP A 542 0.08 5.15 28.24
N TYR A 543 0.32 4.54 27.07
CA TYR A 543 0.25 5.21 25.76
C TYR A 543 -0.68 4.47 24.79
N LEU A 544 -1.47 5.23 24.03
CA LEU A 544 -2.21 4.76 22.87
C LEU A 544 -1.60 5.40 21.61
N VAL A 545 -0.86 4.61 20.82
CA VAL A 545 -0.28 5.05 19.55
C VAL A 545 -1.28 4.79 18.43
N VAL A 546 -1.70 5.85 17.74
CA VAL A 546 -2.64 5.75 16.62
C VAL A 546 -1.87 5.48 15.33
N GLY A 547 -2.22 4.40 14.63
CA GLY A 547 -1.66 4.04 13.33
C GLY A 547 -2.23 4.86 12.17
N ALA A 548 -1.75 4.60 10.96
CA ALA A 548 -2.11 5.40 9.78
C ALA A 548 -3.42 4.98 9.09
N GLY A 549 -4.02 3.87 9.50
CA GLY A 549 -5.21 3.31 8.85
C GLY A 549 -4.90 2.68 7.50
N VAL A 550 -5.89 2.73 6.60
CA VAL A 550 -5.80 2.17 5.25
C VAL A 550 -4.69 2.83 4.44
N PHE A 551 -3.95 2.03 3.68
CA PHE A 551 -2.98 2.58 2.75
C PHE A 551 -3.63 3.27 1.55
N ARG A 552 -2.97 4.34 1.13
CA ARG A 552 -3.31 5.14 -0.04
C ARG A 552 -2.07 5.88 -0.54
N ILE A 553 -2.16 6.51 -1.69
CA ILE A 553 -1.02 7.28 -2.21
C ILE A 553 -0.69 8.42 -1.25
N GLY A 554 0.57 8.46 -0.82
CA GLY A 554 1.07 9.39 0.19
C GLY A 554 0.98 8.92 1.64
N VAL A 555 0.35 7.77 1.93
CA VAL A 555 0.30 7.11 3.24
C VAL A 555 0.47 5.60 3.06
N SER A 556 1.68 5.09 3.30
CA SER A 556 2.03 3.66 3.13
C SER A 556 2.85 3.17 4.33
N VAL A 557 3.70 2.16 4.11
CA VAL A 557 4.48 1.46 5.15
C VAL A 557 5.43 2.37 5.94
N GLU A 558 5.73 3.57 5.47
CA GLU A 558 6.60 4.54 6.16
C GLU A 558 5.99 4.99 7.51
N PHE A 559 4.68 5.17 7.50
CA PHE A 559 3.94 5.52 8.71
C PHE A 559 3.79 4.32 9.64
N ASP A 560 3.61 3.12 9.07
CA ASP A 560 3.57 1.87 9.85
C ASP A 560 4.89 1.63 10.57
N TRP A 561 6.01 1.82 9.86
CA TRP A 561 7.35 1.74 10.43
C TRP A 561 7.52 2.66 11.63
N SER A 562 7.02 3.88 11.50
CA SER A 562 7.06 4.90 12.55
C SER A 562 6.20 4.50 13.76
N THR A 563 4.97 4.02 13.53
CA THR A 563 4.06 3.52 14.57
C THR A 563 4.69 2.38 15.36
N VAL A 564 5.23 1.37 14.67
CA VAL A 564 5.82 0.17 15.30
C VAL A 564 7.09 0.52 16.07
N ASN A 565 8.01 1.27 15.46
CA ASN A 565 9.24 1.65 16.16
C ASN A 565 8.93 2.52 17.38
N LEU A 566 8.00 3.47 17.29
CA LEU A 566 7.63 4.29 18.44
C LEU A 566 7.05 3.47 19.58
N ALA A 567 6.14 2.54 19.27
CA ALA A 567 5.56 1.65 20.27
C ALA A 567 6.65 0.79 20.95
N GLN A 568 7.56 0.21 20.18
CA GLN A 568 8.69 -0.57 20.71
C GLN A 568 9.63 0.27 21.58
N GLU A 569 9.97 1.48 21.16
CA GLU A 569 10.87 2.37 21.90
C GLU A 569 10.25 2.84 23.22
N LEU A 570 8.93 3.04 23.27
CA LEU A 570 8.22 3.31 24.52
C LEU A 570 8.21 2.09 25.45
N ARG A 571 8.00 0.88 24.92
CA ARG A 571 8.07 -0.38 25.69
C ARG A 571 9.46 -0.65 26.23
N ASN A 572 10.51 -0.40 25.44
CA ASN A 572 11.91 -0.50 25.88
C ASN A 572 12.25 0.46 27.03
N ARG A 573 11.48 1.55 27.18
CA ARG A 573 11.56 2.52 28.29
C ARG A 573 10.65 2.17 29.48
N GLY A 574 10.03 1.00 29.47
CA GLY A 574 9.24 0.45 30.59
C GLY A 574 7.77 0.83 30.61
N PHE A 575 7.23 1.41 29.54
CA PHE A 575 5.82 1.78 29.44
C PHE A 575 4.97 0.68 28.80
N LYS A 576 3.72 0.58 29.23
CA LYS A 576 2.72 -0.25 28.56
C LYS A 576 2.10 0.53 27.41
N VAL A 577 2.05 -0.08 26.24
CA VAL A 577 1.61 0.59 25.02
C VAL A 577 0.45 -0.18 24.39
N ALA A 578 -0.53 0.56 23.89
CA ALA A 578 -1.54 0.07 22.95
C ALA A 578 -1.34 0.69 21.57
N ILE A 579 -1.68 -0.07 20.52
CA ILE A 579 -1.85 0.48 19.16
C ILE A 579 -3.34 0.45 18.79
N LEU A 580 -3.82 1.50 18.13
CA LEU A 580 -5.11 1.52 17.42
C LEU A 580 -4.85 1.63 15.92
N ASN A 581 -5.14 0.58 15.16
CA ASN A 581 -5.05 0.56 13.70
C ASN A 581 -5.92 -0.55 13.11
N TYR A 582 -6.17 -0.54 11.81
CA TYR A 582 -7.11 -1.48 11.15
C TYR A 582 -6.66 -1.96 9.77
N ASN A 583 -5.42 -1.68 9.37
CA ASN A 583 -4.87 -2.20 8.12
C ASN A 583 -4.38 -3.64 8.32
N PRO A 584 -4.93 -4.64 7.61
CA PRO A 584 -4.56 -6.04 7.82
C PRO A 584 -3.16 -6.38 7.28
N GLU A 585 -2.61 -5.55 6.39
CA GLU A 585 -1.31 -5.79 5.75
C GLU A 585 -0.12 -5.47 6.67
N THR A 586 -0.35 -4.79 7.81
CA THR A 586 0.71 -4.10 8.54
C THR A 586 1.29 -4.86 9.73
N VAL A 587 2.51 -4.46 10.11
CA VAL A 587 3.15 -4.95 11.35
C VAL A 587 2.54 -4.26 12.57
N SER A 588 2.06 -3.02 12.47
CA SER A 588 1.37 -2.36 13.59
C SER A 588 0.10 -3.06 14.07
N THR A 589 -0.54 -3.85 13.20
CA THR A 589 -1.69 -4.69 13.56
C THR A 589 -1.28 -6.12 13.88
N ASP A 590 -0.01 -6.35 14.19
CA ASP A 590 0.45 -7.59 14.82
C ASP A 590 0.31 -7.50 16.33
N TRP A 591 -0.40 -8.45 16.94
CA TRP A 591 -0.73 -8.38 18.36
C TRP A 591 0.48 -8.71 19.25
N ASP A 592 1.55 -9.29 18.68
CA ASP A 592 2.72 -9.76 19.42
C ASP A 592 3.81 -8.68 19.63
N ILE A 593 3.69 -7.53 18.95
CA ILE A 593 4.62 -6.41 19.06
C ILE A 593 4.23 -5.39 20.14
N VAL A 594 3.05 -5.50 20.72
CA VAL A 594 2.47 -4.47 21.60
C VAL A 594 1.73 -5.11 22.79
N ASP A 595 1.50 -4.37 23.88
CA ASP A 595 0.83 -4.92 25.06
C ASP A 595 -0.70 -5.02 24.87
N LYS A 596 -1.26 -4.15 24.01
CA LYS A 596 -2.62 -4.27 23.46
C LYS A 596 -2.69 -3.82 22.01
N LEU A 597 -3.50 -4.52 21.22
CA LEU A 597 -3.87 -4.08 19.88
C LEU A 597 -5.38 -3.89 19.80
N TYR A 598 -5.82 -2.67 19.56
CA TYR A 598 -7.20 -2.37 19.15
C TYR A 598 -7.28 -2.36 17.62
N PHE A 599 -7.90 -3.39 17.06
CA PHE A 599 -8.22 -3.49 15.63
C PHE A 599 -9.57 -2.84 15.36
N ASP A 600 -9.61 -1.52 15.42
CA ASP A 600 -10.85 -0.75 15.30
C ASP A 600 -10.63 0.59 14.60
N GLU A 601 -11.74 1.29 14.35
CA GLU A 601 -11.78 2.53 13.60
C GLU A 601 -10.90 3.62 14.23
N ILE A 602 -10.15 4.34 13.40
CA ILE A 602 -9.45 5.54 13.83
C ILE A 602 -10.39 6.74 13.66
N SER A 603 -11.25 6.92 14.66
CA SER A 603 -12.21 8.03 14.72
C SER A 603 -12.24 8.65 16.11
N SER A 604 -12.71 9.89 16.20
CA SER A 604 -12.89 10.54 17.51
C SER A 604 -13.86 9.76 18.41
N GLU A 605 -14.96 9.24 17.85
CA GLU A 605 -15.92 8.37 18.54
C GLU A 605 -15.21 7.17 19.20
N ARG A 606 -14.41 6.44 18.41
CA ARG A 606 -13.76 5.21 18.88
C ARG A 606 -12.61 5.48 19.84
N ILE A 607 -11.81 6.51 19.59
CA ILE A 607 -10.71 6.90 20.48
C ILE A 607 -11.24 7.32 21.84
N LEU A 608 -12.34 8.08 21.90
CA LEU A 608 -12.97 8.45 23.17
C LEU A 608 -13.49 7.23 23.92
N ASP A 609 -14.11 6.27 23.22
CA ASP A 609 -14.52 5.00 23.83
C ASP A 609 -13.32 4.23 24.43
N ILE A 610 -12.19 4.19 23.73
CA ILE A 610 -10.96 3.52 24.20
C ILE A 610 -10.35 4.27 25.40
N VAL A 611 -10.21 5.60 25.32
CA VAL A 611 -9.65 6.43 26.41
C VAL A 611 -10.45 6.23 27.70
N GLU A 612 -11.77 6.19 27.61
CA GLU A 612 -12.64 5.93 28.76
C GLU A 612 -12.41 4.53 29.35
N LYS A 613 -12.26 3.50 28.51
CA LYS A 613 -11.97 2.13 28.96
C LYS A 613 -10.57 1.97 29.57
N GLU A 614 -9.60 2.76 29.09
CA GLU A 614 -8.27 2.85 29.70
C GLU A 614 -8.24 3.72 30.98
N GLY A 615 -9.39 4.27 31.39
CA GLY A 615 -9.53 5.05 32.63
C GLY A 615 -9.12 6.52 32.52
N GLY A 616 -9.09 7.07 31.31
CA GLY A 616 -8.90 8.52 31.03
C GLY A 616 -7.47 9.04 31.12
N GLY A 617 -6.54 8.29 31.72
CA GLY A 617 -5.14 8.74 31.94
C GLY A 617 -4.17 8.45 30.79
N VAL A 618 -4.58 7.62 29.82
CA VAL A 618 -3.74 7.20 28.69
C VAL A 618 -3.33 8.40 27.83
N ALA A 619 -2.05 8.48 27.46
CA ALA A 619 -1.56 9.49 26.53
C ALA A 619 -1.78 9.03 25.08
N VAL A 620 -2.53 9.82 24.30
CA VAL A 620 -2.83 9.49 22.89
C VAL A 620 -1.82 10.17 21.98
N VAL A 621 -1.10 9.38 21.17
CA VAL A 621 -0.09 9.85 20.23
C VAL A 621 -0.62 9.75 18.81
N LEU A 622 -0.74 10.91 18.13
CA LEU A 622 -1.44 11.04 16.85
C LEU A 622 -0.54 11.29 15.65
N TYR A 623 0.66 11.85 15.83
CA TYR A 623 1.52 12.23 14.68
C TYR A 623 2.07 11.05 13.86
N ALA A 624 1.92 9.81 14.33
CA ALA A 624 2.20 8.61 13.55
C ALA A 624 1.01 8.21 12.65
N GLY A 625 -0.20 8.71 12.93
CA GLY A 625 -1.43 8.33 12.24
C GLY A 625 -1.68 9.03 10.90
N GLY A 626 -0.63 9.56 10.25
CA GLY A 626 -0.72 10.31 9.01
C GLY A 626 -1.78 11.43 9.10
N GLN A 627 -2.54 11.64 8.02
CA GLN A 627 -3.60 12.66 8.04
C GLN A 627 -4.75 12.32 8.98
N ILE A 628 -5.10 11.03 9.11
CA ILE A 628 -6.23 10.64 9.95
C ILE A 628 -5.97 11.15 11.38
N GLY A 629 -4.74 10.95 11.88
CA GLY A 629 -4.27 11.52 13.15
C GLY A 629 -4.36 13.05 13.20
N GLN A 630 -3.86 13.75 12.16
CA GLN A 630 -3.87 15.22 12.11
C GLN A 630 -5.28 15.81 12.28
N ARG A 631 -6.29 15.24 11.60
CA ARG A 631 -7.69 15.72 11.69
C ARG A 631 -8.31 15.55 13.07
N LEU A 632 -7.75 14.70 13.92
CA LEU A 632 -8.31 14.34 15.23
C LEU A 632 -7.80 15.22 16.37
N TYR A 633 -6.65 15.90 16.21
CA TYR A 633 -6.01 16.70 17.27
C TYR A 633 -6.98 17.67 17.95
N LYS A 634 -7.61 18.56 17.17
CA LYS A 634 -8.49 19.60 17.69
C LYS A 634 -9.68 19.03 18.46
N ARG A 635 -10.31 17.98 17.91
CA ARG A 635 -11.52 17.38 18.51
C ARG A 635 -11.19 16.60 19.78
N LEU A 636 -10.08 15.87 19.80
CA LEU A 636 -9.66 15.09 20.97
C LEU A 636 -9.15 16.00 22.10
N GLU A 637 -8.37 17.04 21.80
CA GLU A 637 -7.91 18.00 22.81
C GLU A 637 -9.09 18.77 23.43
N ALA A 638 -10.08 19.17 22.62
CA ALA A 638 -11.31 19.81 23.11
C ALA A 638 -12.15 18.88 24.01
N ALA A 639 -12.08 17.57 23.80
CA ALA A 639 -12.72 16.56 24.64
C ALA A 639 -11.91 16.20 25.90
N GLY A 640 -10.79 16.89 26.15
CA GLY A 640 -9.95 16.67 27.34
C GLY A 640 -9.02 15.46 27.26
N VAL A 641 -8.80 14.90 26.05
CA VAL A 641 -7.86 13.79 25.86
C VAL A 641 -6.43 14.28 26.07
N LYS A 642 -5.63 13.51 26.83
CA LYS A 642 -4.21 13.78 27.03
C LYS A 642 -3.42 13.47 25.75
N ILE A 643 -3.16 14.48 24.94
CA ILE A 643 -2.35 14.35 23.73
C ILE A 643 -0.86 14.24 24.08
N GLY A 644 -0.18 13.24 23.51
CA GLY A 644 1.27 13.08 23.60
C GLY A 644 2.02 13.86 22.52
N GLY A 645 3.01 14.67 22.93
CA GLY A 645 3.88 15.43 22.03
C GLY A 645 3.35 16.83 21.70
N THR A 646 3.45 17.22 20.43
CA THR A 646 3.04 18.55 19.91
C THR A 646 1.55 18.81 20.15
N ARG A 647 1.19 20.05 20.54
CA ARG A 647 -0.20 20.46 20.85
C ARG A 647 -1.01 20.77 19.59
N ALA A 648 -2.34 20.67 19.67
CA ALA A 648 -3.22 20.91 18.51
C ALA A 648 -3.09 22.32 17.94
N ALA A 649 -2.90 23.34 18.79
CA ALA A 649 -2.70 24.72 18.35
C ALA A 649 -1.45 24.89 17.46
N SER A 650 -0.37 24.16 17.74
CA SER A 650 0.85 24.19 16.93
C SER A 650 0.64 23.49 15.58
N ILE A 651 -0.11 22.38 15.57
CA ILE A 651 -0.50 21.68 14.33
C ILE A 651 -1.32 22.62 13.43
N ASP A 652 -2.36 23.25 13.99
CA ASP A 652 -3.22 24.19 13.28
C ASP A 652 -2.45 25.42 12.74
N ALA A 653 -1.49 25.95 13.50
CA ALA A 653 -0.63 27.04 13.04
C ALA A 653 0.31 26.65 11.88
N ALA A 654 0.69 25.37 11.76
CA ALA A 654 1.53 24.86 10.68
C ALA A 654 0.73 24.47 9.42
N GLU A 655 -0.48 23.93 9.59
CA GLU A 655 -1.33 23.48 8.48
C GLU A 655 -2.14 24.61 7.83
N ASP A 656 -2.54 25.63 8.61
CA ASP A 656 -3.23 26.80 8.07
C ASP A 656 -2.24 27.71 7.36
N ARG A 657 -2.45 27.92 6.05
CA ARG A 657 -1.53 28.70 5.21
C ARG A 657 -1.34 30.14 5.69
N SER A 658 -2.40 30.79 6.16
CA SER A 658 -2.35 32.19 6.60
C SER A 658 -1.54 32.29 7.89
N LYS A 659 -1.86 31.44 8.88
CA LYS A 659 -1.13 31.40 10.15
C LYS A 659 0.34 31.03 9.96
N PHE A 660 0.62 30.06 9.08
CA PHE A 660 1.98 29.66 8.77
C PHE A 660 2.76 30.78 8.07
N SER A 661 2.13 31.53 7.17
CA SER A 661 2.76 32.68 6.52
C SER A 661 3.13 33.77 7.53
N GLU A 662 2.22 34.13 8.43
CA GLU A 662 2.46 35.12 9.49
C GLU A 662 3.62 34.68 10.41
N LEU A 663 3.68 33.38 10.72
CA LEU A 663 4.78 32.78 11.47
C LEU A 663 6.12 32.95 10.73
N LEU A 664 6.18 32.63 9.44
CA LEU A 664 7.41 32.77 8.65
C LEU A 664 7.85 34.23 8.56
N GLU A 665 6.92 35.17 8.39
CA GLU A 665 7.20 36.62 8.40
C GLU A 665 7.76 37.09 9.75
N LYS A 666 7.14 36.68 10.87
CA LYS A 666 7.65 36.96 12.22
C LYS A 666 9.07 36.43 12.40
N LEU A 667 9.36 35.26 11.85
CA LEU A 667 10.68 34.66 11.90
C LEU A 667 11.63 35.22 10.82
N GLY A 668 11.20 36.09 9.91
CA GLY A 668 12.05 36.55 8.80
C GLY A 668 12.56 35.40 7.92
N ILE A 669 11.77 34.33 7.81
CA ILE A 669 12.05 33.16 6.95
C ILE A 669 11.33 33.40 5.62
N LYS A 670 12.06 33.24 4.51
CA LYS A 670 11.48 33.43 3.17
C LYS A 670 10.54 32.27 2.82
N GLN A 671 9.50 32.60 2.06
CA GLN A 671 8.58 31.66 1.43
C GLN A 671 8.28 32.14 0.01
N PRO A 672 7.86 31.26 -0.92
CA PRO A 672 7.42 31.69 -2.24
C PRO A 672 6.27 32.71 -2.09
N PRO A 673 6.31 33.83 -2.83
CA PRO A 673 5.21 34.79 -2.83
C PRO A 673 3.88 34.10 -3.13
N TRP A 674 2.84 34.43 -2.36
CA TRP A 674 1.54 33.75 -2.44
C TRP A 674 0.39 34.72 -2.15
N PHE A 675 -0.82 34.31 -2.49
CA PHE A 675 -2.06 34.98 -2.13
C PHE A 675 -3.21 33.96 -1.97
N ALA A 676 -4.23 34.32 -1.19
CA ALA A 676 -5.50 33.63 -1.18
C ALA A 676 -6.51 34.40 -2.04
N ALA A 677 -7.33 33.67 -2.81
CA ALA A 677 -8.39 34.27 -3.60
C ALA A 677 -9.74 33.60 -3.28
N ARG A 678 -10.79 34.42 -3.22
CA ARG A 678 -12.16 34.00 -2.90
C ARG A 678 -13.01 33.74 -4.15
N SER A 679 -12.54 34.15 -5.32
CA SER A 679 -13.14 33.80 -6.61
C SER A 679 -12.09 33.49 -7.68
N PRO A 680 -12.45 32.73 -8.73
CA PRO A 680 -11.56 32.49 -9.87
C PRO A 680 -11.05 33.77 -10.55
N GLU A 681 -11.90 34.80 -10.66
CA GLU A 681 -11.57 36.08 -11.28
C GLU A 681 -10.58 36.88 -10.43
N GLU A 682 -10.75 36.89 -9.10
CA GLU A 682 -9.80 37.49 -8.17
C GLU A 682 -8.45 36.78 -8.27
N ALA A 683 -8.45 35.45 -8.31
CA ALA A 683 -7.25 34.65 -8.44
C ALA A 683 -6.48 34.95 -9.73
N ALA A 684 -7.19 35.09 -10.85
CA ALA A 684 -6.60 35.43 -12.14
C ALA A 684 -5.91 36.80 -12.12
N LYS A 685 -6.57 37.82 -11.54
CA LYS A 685 -6.00 39.17 -11.44
C LYS A 685 -4.74 39.21 -10.56
N LEU A 686 -4.78 38.52 -9.41
CA LEU A 686 -3.64 38.44 -8.51
C LEU A 686 -2.48 37.61 -9.10
N ALA A 687 -2.79 36.55 -9.85
CA ALA A 687 -1.79 35.74 -10.56
C ALA A 687 -1.10 36.53 -11.68
N GLU A 688 -1.83 37.38 -12.42
CA GLU A 688 -1.24 38.28 -13.42
C GLU A 688 -0.26 39.28 -12.77
N ALA A 689 -0.61 39.83 -11.60
CA ALA A 689 0.26 40.73 -10.86
C ALA A 689 1.51 40.01 -10.30
N LEU A 690 1.36 38.77 -9.82
CA LEU A 690 2.45 37.93 -9.35
C LEU A 690 3.34 37.40 -10.50
N GLY A 691 2.76 37.28 -11.69
CA GLY A 691 3.35 36.73 -12.89
C GLY A 691 3.30 35.20 -12.94
N TYR A 692 2.98 34.65 -14.11
CA TYR A 692 3.01 33.21 -14.37
C TYR A 692 4.43 32.66 -14.53
N PRO A 693 4.66 31.34 -14.38
CA PRO A 693 3.71 30.34 -13.90
C PRO A 693 3.43 30.45 -12.38
N VAL A 694 2.27 29.93 -11.96
CA VAL A 694 1.81 29.87 -10.56
C VAL A 694 1.34 28.46 -10.19
N LEU A 695 1.44 28.10 -8.91
CA LEU A 695 1.01 26.83 -8.36
C LEU A 695 -0.29 27.03 -7.58
N VAL A 696 -1.33 26.30 -7.96
CA VAL A 696 -2.64 26.30 -7.30
C VAL A 696 -2.68 25.19 -6.26
N ARG A 697 -3.09 25.53 -5.04
CA ARG A 697 -3.23 24.62 -3.90
C ARG A 697 -4.62 24.77 -3.28
N PRO A 698 -5.48 23.75 -3.37
CA PRO A 698 -6.69 23.72 -2.54
C PRO A 698 -6.28 23.58 -1.06
N SER A 699 -7.07 24.17 -0.16
CA SER A 699 -6.84 24.07 1.28
C SER A 699 -7.15 22.65 1.78
N TYR A 700 -6.39 22.14 2.77
CA TYR A 700 -6.62 20.86 3.48
C TYR A 700 -6.53 19.55 2.64
N VAL A 701 -5.60 19.44 1.69
CA VAL A 701 -5.46 18.24 0.82
C VAL A 701 -4.07 17.58 0.94
N LEU A 702 -4.01 16.23 0.93
CA LEU A 702 -2.73 15.48 0.89
C LEU A 702 -2.30 15.08 -0.51
N GLY A 703 -1.00 14.79 -0.62
CA GLY A 703 -0.40 14.21 -1.82
C GLY A 703 -0.56 15.12 -3.03
N GLY A 704 -0.71 16.42 -2.76
CA GLY A 704 -1.07 17.45 -3.71
C GLY A 704 -2.31 17.18 -4.55
N THR A 705 -3.29 16.41 -4.04
CA THR A 705 -4.49 16.08 -4.83
C THR A 705 -5.17 17.38 -5.30
N TYR A 706 -5.38 17.52 -6.61
CA TYR A 706 -5.87 18.73 -7.28
C TYR A 706 -4.94 19.96 -7.26
N MET A 707 -3.67 19.82 -6.85
CA MET A 707 -2.65 20.82 -7.13
C MET A 707 -2.32 20.83 -8.63
N ALA A 708 -2.10 22.02 -9.17
CA ALA A 708 -1.77 22.19 -10.57
C ALA A 708 -0.87 23.42 -10.77
N VAL A 709 0.03 23.32 -11.75
CA VAL A 709 0.82 24.47 -12.22
C VAL A 709 0.05 25.09 -13.38
N ALA A 710 -0.28 26.37 -13.26
CA ALA A 710 -0.86 27.17 -14.32
C ALA A 710 0.22 28.06 -14.95
N TYR A 711 0.36 27.97 -16.27
CA TYR A 711 1.30 28.78 -17.06
C TYR A 711 0.67 30.05 -17.62
N ASP A 712 -0.67 30.12 -17.62
CA ASP A 712 -1.43 31.29 -18.03
C ASP A 712 -2.78 31.39 -17.32
N ARG A 713 -3.52 32.44 -17.68
CA ARG A 713 -4.85 32.76 -17.13
C ARG A 713 -5.89 31.69 -17.44
N GLU A 714 -5.87 31.12 -18.64
CA GLU A 714 -6.88 30.16 -19.07
C GLU A 714 -6.71 28.84 -18.32
N GLU A 715 -5.47 28.38 -18.18
CA GLU A 715 -5.13 27.22 -17.36
C GLU A 715 -5.54 27.41 -15.90
N LEU A 716 -5.23 28.57 -15.31
CA LEU A 716 -5.60 28.88 -13.92
C LEU A 716 -7.12 28.80 -13.70
N LEU A 717 -7.91 29.44 -14.56
CA LEU A 717 -9.37 29.42 -14.46
C LEU A 717 -9.94 28.00 -14.64
N SER A 718 -9.37 27.22 -15.56
CA SER A 718 -9.73 25.81 -15.78
C SER A 718 -9.47 24.97 -14.52
N PHE A 719 -8.32 25.15 -13.87
CA PHE A 719 -8.00 24.43 -12.63
C PHE A 719 -8.89 24.84 -11.46
N LEU A 720 -9.12 26.14 -11.25
CA LEU A 720 -9.97 26.63 -10.16
C LEU A 720 -11.42 26.16 -10.31
N THR A 721 -11.95 26.13 -11.54
CA THR A 721 -13.29 25.61 -11.82
C THR A 721 -13.41 24.12 -11.50
N LYS A 722 -12.38 23.33 -11.83
CA LYS A 722 -12.33 21.90 -11.49
C LYS A 722 -12.20 21.67 -9.98
N ALA A 723 -11.35 22.43 -9.30
CA ALA A 723 -11.14 22.33 -7.86
C ALA A 723 -12.41 22.69 -7.06
N ALA A 724 -13.11 23.76 -7.44
CA ALA A 724 -14.31 24.24 -6.75
C ALA A 724 -15.48 23.24 -6.79
N ARG A 725 -15.59 22.42 -7.85
CA ARG A 725 -16.58 21.33 -7.93
C ARG A 725 -16.34 20.22 -6.91
N VAL A 726 -15.13 20.12 -6.37
CA VAL A 726 -14.71 19.04 -5.47
C VAL A 726 -14.60 19.53 -4.03
N SER A 727 -14.05 20.73 -3.80
CA SER A 727 -13.84 21.24 -2.43
C SER A 727 -15.09 21.80 -1.77
N GLY A 728 -16.14 22.13 -2.54
CA GLY A 728 -17.39 22.73 -2.02
C GLY A 728 -17.24 24.15 -1.44
N GLU A 729 -16.01 24.58 -1.15
CA GLU A 729 -15.67 25.88 -0.58
C GLU A 729 -14.52 26.56 -1.33
N TYR A 730 -14.62 27.89 -1.46
CA TYR A 730 -13.53 28.83 -1.77
C TYR A 730 -13.03 29.41 -0.44
N PRO A 731 -11.71 29.38 -0.16
CA PRO A 731 -10.70 29.93 -1.05
C PRO A 731 -9.61 28.95 -1.54
N ALA A 732 -9.06 29.24 -2.73
CA ALA A 732 -7.87 28.58 -3.27
C ALA A 732 -6.61 29.40 -2.95
N VAL A 733 -5.54 28.72 -2.53
CA VAL A 733 -4.22 29.33 -2.29
C VAL A 733 -3.42 29.25 -3.58
N VAL A 734 -2.84 30.36 -4.02
CA VAL A 734 -1.97 30.42 -5.21
C VAL A 734 -0.60 30.93 -4.79
N SER A 735 0.46 30.27 -5.27
CA SER A 735 1.85 30.63 -4.96
C SER A 735 2.69 30.73 -6.22
N LYS A 736 3.78 31.50 -6.19
CA LYS A 736 4.73 31.58 -7.31
C LYS A 736 5.37 30.22 -7.55
N PHE A 737 5.33 29.74 -8.79
CA PHE A 737 6.01 28.51 -9.18
C PHE A 737 7.48 28.82 -9.53
N MET A 738 8.42 28.06 -8.97
CA MET A 738 9.88 28.29 -9.06
C MET A 738 10.62 27.06 -9.63
N PRO A 739 10.42 26.72 -10.92
CA PRO A 739 10.87 25.44 -11.52
C PRO A 739 12.39 25.28 -11.67
N ARG A 740 13.17 26.36 -11.50
CA ARG A 740 14.64 26.32 -11.64
C ARG A 740 15.37 26.10 -10.31
N GLY A 741 14.64 26.03 -9.19
CA GLY A 741 15.22 25.72 -7.89
C GLY A 741 15.57 24.24 -7.75
N VAL A 742 16.19 23.89 -6.63
CA VAL A 742 16.33 22.53 -6.13
C VAL A 742 15.31 22.34 -5.03
N GLU A 743 14.48 21.31 -5.11
CA GLU A 743 13.61 20.94 -3.99
C GLU A 743 14.42 20.14 -2.96
N ALA A 744 14.22 20.46 -1.69
CA ALA A 744 14.95 19.88 -0.57
C ALA A 744 14.04 19.80 0.65
N GLU A 745 14.36 18.94 1.60
CA GLU A 745 13.63 18.86 2.86
C GLU A 745 14.56 18.60 4.06
N VAL A 746 14.07 18.89 5.25
CA VAL A 746 14.75 18.58 6.51
C VAL A 746 13.79 17.77 7.36
N ASP A 747 14.16 16.51 7.60
CA ASP A 747 13.52 15.67 8.60
C ASP A 747 14.19 15.88 9.95
N ALA A 748 13.38 16.13 10.98
CA ALA A 748 13.89 16.41 12.32
C ALA A 748 13.03 15.86 13.45
N VAL A 749 13.60 15.83 14.65
CA VAL A 749 12.89 15.65 15.93
C VAL A 749 13.26 16.80 16.85
N SER A 750 12.28 17.37 17.55
CA SER A 750 12.47 18.50 18.46
C SER A 750 11.85 18.24 19.83
N ASP A 751 12.44 18.82 20.88
CA ASP A 751 11.83 18.94 22.21
C ASP A 751 11.28 20.36 22.51
N GLY A 752 11.28 21.24 21.50
CA GLY A 752 10.90 22.65 21.57
C GLY A 752 12.09 23.59 21.78
N VAL A 753 13.28 23.06 22.07
CA VAL A 753 14.53 23.84 22.19
C VAL A 753 15.62 23.23 21.32
N ARG A 754 15.87 21.93 21.49
CA ARG A 754 16.85 21.16 20.74
C ARG A 754 16.23 20.59 19.46
N LEU A 755 17.10 20.34 18.48
CA LEU A 755 16.75 19.78 17.18
C LEU A 755 17.80 18.75 16.73
N VAL A 756 17.37 17.55 16.39
CA VAL A 756 18.18 16.61 15.60
C VAL A 756 17.62 16.59 14.18
N ALA A 757 18.45 16.90 13.17
CA ALA A 757 17.99 17.16 11.80
C ALA A 757 18.84 16.44 10.73
N THR A 758 18.19 16.02 9.64
CA THR A 758 18.84 15.46 8.44
C THR A 758 18.34 16.18 7.19
N PRO A 759 19.19 16.97 6.51
CA PRO A 759 18.86 17.61 5.23
C PRO A 759 18.91 16.62 4.06
N ILE A 760 17.91 16.66 3.19
CA ILE A 760 17.71 15.79 2.02
C ILE A 760 17.60 16.66 0.75
N GLU A 761 18.22 16.23 -0.36
CA GLU A 761 18.07 16.85 -1.68
C GLU A 761 17.24 15.98 -2.62
N HIS A 762 16.38 16.58 -3.46
CA HIS A 762 15.68 15.89 -4.53
C HIS A 762 16.43 16.01 -5.88
N VAL A 763 16.37 14.97 -6.71
CA VAL A 763 16.91 15.02 -8.08
C VAL A 763 15.98 15.81 -9.01
N GLU A 764 14.69 15.55 -8.92
CA GLU A 764 13.64 16.23 -9.66
C GLU A 764 13.42 17.65 -9.09
N PRO A 765 13.15 18.65 -9.95
CA PRO A 765 13.01 20.05 -9.53
C PRO A 765 11.64 20.32 -8.87
N PRO A 766 11.46 21.52 -8.26
CA PRO A 766 10.17 21.96 -7.73
C PRO A 766 9.06 21.82 -8.76
N GLY A 767 7.99 21.13 -8.36
CA GLY A 767 6.85 20.81 -9.23
C GLY A 767 6.64 19.33 -9.47
N VAL A 768 7.63 18.49 -9.16
CA VAL A 768 7.42 17.06 -8.90
C VAL A 768 7.24 16.89 -7.39
N HIS A 769 6.13 16.28 -6.98
CA HIS A 769 5.82 16.08 -5.58
C HIS A 769 6.92 15.24 -4.89
N SER A 770 7.35 15.62 -3.67
CA SER A 770 8.42 14.94 -2.92
C SER A 770 8.30 13.41 -2.86
N GLY A 771 7.08 12.88 -2.69
CA GLY A 771 6.83 11.43 -2.71
C GLY A 771 7.13 10.71 -4.03
N ASP A 772 7.15 11.44 -5.15
CA ASP A 772 7.50 10.95 -6.49
C ASP A 772 8.94 11.30 -6.88
N SER A 773 9.67 12.01 -6.02
CA SER A 773 11.04 12.42 -6.27
C SER A 773 12.04 11.37 -5.78
N THR A 774 13.14 11.28 -6.50
CA THR A 774 14.36 10.59 -6.10
C THR A 774 15.10 11.45 -5.09
N MET A 775 15.32 10.92 -3.88
CA MET A 775 15.93 11.62 -2.76
C MET A 775 17.39 11.19 -2.55
N VAL A 776 18.26 12.13 -2.18
CA VAL A 776 19.71 11.90 -2.05
C VAL A 776 20.22 12.38 -0.70
N LEU A 777 21.03 11.53 -0.06
CA LEU A 777 21.75 11.81 1.17
C LEU A 777 23.23 11.43 1.04
N PRO A 778 24.17 12.29 1.48
CA PRO A 778 23.96 13.71 1.83
C PRO A 778 23.54 14.54 0.59
N PRO A 779 23.10 15.80 0.76
CA PRO A 779 22.85 16.70 -0.36
C PRO A 779 24.06 16.78 -1.31
N ARG A 780 23.80 16.74 -2.62
CA ARG A 780 24.79 16.61 -3.69
C ARG A 780 25.17 17.96 -4.32
N ARG A 781 24.17 18.80 -4.62
CA ARG A 781 24.30 20.10 -5.29
C ARG A 781 24.12 21.29 -4.35
N LEU A 782 23.48 21.09 -3.21
CA LEU A 782 23.25 22.18 -2.26
C LEU A 782 24.56 22.63 -1.60
N GLU A 783 24.82 23.94 -1.64
CA GLU A 783 25.96 24.54 -0.93
C GLU A 783 25.77 24.45 0.60
N GLU A 784 26.87 24.35 1.35
CA GLU A 784 26.83 24.25 2.82
C GLU A 784 26.06 25.41 3.47
N GLY A 785 26.17 26.61 2.91
CA GLY A 785 25.44 27.80 3.39
C GLY A 785 23.92 27.66 3.22
N ALA A 786 23.44 27.05 2.13
CA ALA A 786 22.02 26.77 1.93
C ALA A 786 21.54 25.70 2.91
N VAL A 787 22.32 24.62 3.08
CA VAL A 787 22.01 23.54 4.03
C VAL A 787 21.89 24.08 5.45
N LYS A 788 22.83 24.93 5.87
CA LYS A 788 22.81 25.59 7.19
C LYS A 788 21.55 26.45 7.37
N LYS A 789 21.19 27.27 6.39
CA LYS A 789 19.97 28.09 6.41
C LYS A 789 18.70 27.25 6.53
N MET A 790 18.61 26.09 5.86
CA MET A 790 17.46 25.19 5.98
C MET A 790 17.33 24.63 7.40
N VAL A 791 18.44 24.22 8.02
CA VAL A 791 18.45 23.71 9.40
C VAL A 791 18.09 24.81 10.39
N GLU A 792 18.65 26.02 10.25
CA GLU A 792 18.33 27.17 11.09
C GLU A 792 16.84 27.56 10.98
N ALA A 793 16.28 27.59 9.76
CA ALA A 793 14.86 27.81 9.55
C ALA A 793 14.01 26.74 10.26
N THR A 794 14.39 25.47 10.13
CA THR A 794 13.71 24.34 10.80
C THR A 794 13.75 24.48 12.32
N GLN A 795 14.90 24.82 12.90
CA GLN A 795 15.05 25.03 14.34
C GLN A 795 14.14 26.17 14.84
N ARG A 796 14.12 27.29 14.12
CA ARG A 796 13.32 28.46 14.50
C ARG A 796 11.82 28.19 14.43
N ILE A 797 11.38 27.48 13.39
CA ILE A 797 9.98 27.02 13.27
C ILE A 797 9.64 26.08 14.43
N ALA A 798 10.51 25.11 14.72
CA ALA A 798 10.30 24.15 15.81
C ALA A 798 10.19 24.82 17.19
N ALA A 799 11.09 25.77 17.47
CA ALA A 799 11.12 26.49 18.74
C ALA A 799 9.90 27.40 18.93
N GLU A 800 9.52 28.15 17.89
CA GLU A 800 8.37 29.06 17.95
C GLU A 800 7.04 28.31 18.08
N LEU A 801 6.91 27.16 17.41
CA LEU A 801 5.72 26.30 17.53
C LEU A 801 5.76 25.36 18.74
N GLY A 802 6.85 25.33 19.51
CA GLY A 802 7.02 24.44 20.66
C GLY A 802 6.85 22.96 20.29
N VAL A 803 7.43 22.56 19.15
CA VAL A 803 7.29 21.20 18.59
C VAL A 803 7.89 20.16 19.53
N LYS A 804 7.12 19.12 19.84
CA LYS A 804 7.54 18.01 20.71
C LYS A 804 7.35 16.68 19.98
N GLY A 805 8.42 16.22 19.35
CA GLY A 805 8.43 15.02 18.53
C GLY A 805 8.87 15.33 17.08
N PRO A 806 8.41 14.53 16.11
CA PRO A 806 8.86 14.62 14.72
C PRO A 806 8.32 15.86 14.00
N LEU A 807 9.13 16.39 13.09
CA LEU A 807 8.71 17.38 12.09
C LEU A 807 9.49 17.22 10.78
N ASN A 808 8.88 17.68 9.69
CA ASN A 808 9.49 17.76 8.36
C ASN A 808 9.24 19.15 7.77
N VAL A 809 10.26 19.78 7.21
CA VAL A 809 10.15 21.10 6.57
C VAL A 809 10.66 21.01 5.14
N GLN A 810 9.85 21.42 4.18
CA GLN A 810 10.19 21.38 2.75
C GLN A 810 10.61 22.75 2.25
N PHE A 811 11.58 22.76 1.33
CA PHE A 811 12.26 23.96 0.85
C PHE A 811 12.41 23.96 -0.67
N ILE A 812 12.48 25.17 -1.24
CA ILE A 812 13.04 25.44 -2.57
C ILE A 812 14.32 26.22 -2.37
N VAL A 813 15.43 25.72 -2.91
CA VAL A 813 16.72 26.40 -2.93
C VAL A 813 16.97 26.93 -4.34
N TYR A 814 16.99 28.25 -4.50
CA TYR A 814 17.22 28.91 -5.79
C TYR A 814 18.30 30.00 -5.64
N ASP A 815 17.91 31.26 -5.48
CA ASP A 815 18.79 32.38 -5.11
C ASP A 815 18.91 32.53 -3.58
N ASP A 816 17.93 31.99 -2.85
CA ASP A 816 17.94 31.83 -1.40
C ASP A 816 17.15 30.56 -1.02
N VAL A 817 16.97 30.34 0.28
CA VAL A 817 16.17 29.23 0.83
C VAL A 817 14.74 29.71 1.10
N TYR A 818 13.76 29.07 0.46
CA TYR A 818 12.34 29.38 0.58
C TYR A 818 11.59 28.20 1.19
N VAL A 819 10.87 28.40 2.29
CA VAL A 819 10.02 27.36 2.91
C VAL A 819 8.74 27.16 2.12
N ILE A 820 8.42 25.89 1.82
CA ILE A 820 7.19 25.48 1.15
C ILE A 820 6.08 25.24 2.20
N GLU A 821 6.37 24.37 3.15
CA GLU A 821 5.47 23.89 4.21
C GLU A 821 6.25 23.26 5.37
N ALA A 822 5.61 23.16 6.54
CA ALA A 822 6.11 22.42 7.69
C ALA A 822 5.06 21.41 8.16
N ASN A 823 5.43 20.14 8.21
CA ASN A 823 4.60 19.03 8.66
C ASN A 823 5.04 18.64 10.08
N LEU A 824 4.23 18.96 11.10
CA LEU A 824 4.52 18.64 12.51
C LEU A 824 4.13 17.19 12.87
N ARG A 825 4.62 16.25 12.07
CA ARG A 825 4.32 14.82 12.18
C ARG A 825 5.45 13.98 11.60
N VAL A 826 5.31 12.66 11.67
CA VAL A 826 6.23 11.77 10.94
C VAL A 826 6.11 12.03 9.44
N SER A 827 7.25 12.03 8.76
CA SER A 827 7.33 12.11 7.30
C SER A 827 7.54 10.71 6.71
N ARG A 828 7.29 10.60 5.41
CA ARG A 828 7.57 9.35 4.66
C ARG A 828 9.07 9.08 4.51
N SER A 829 9.91 10.10 4.62
CA SER A 829 11.37 10.01 4.53
C SER A 829 12.05 9.62 5.85
N MET A 830 11.32 9.62 6.98
CA MET A 830 11.88 9.27 8.29
C MET A 830 12.49 7.85 8.38
N PRO A 831 11.91 6.79 7.78
CA PRO A 831 12.58 5.49 7.70
C PRO A 831 13.90 5.55 6.91
N PHE A 832 13.91 6.29 5.79
CA PHE A 832 15.09 6.48 4.94
C PHE A 832 16.21 7.20 5.68
N VAL A 833 15.95 8.35 6.31
CA VAL A 833 16.97 9.08 7.10
C VAL A 833 17.43 8.26 8.30
N SER A 834 16.52 7.54 8.97
CA SER A 834 16.88 6.75 10.15
C SER A 834 17.85 5.63 9.81
N LYS A 835 17.63 4.94 8.69
CA LYS A 835 18.49 3.85 8.25
C LYS A 835 19.77 4.37 7.60
N ALA A 836 19.69 5.42 6.80
CA ALA A 836 20.88 6.02 6.17
C ALA A 836 21.88 6.57 7.20
N THR A 837 21.39 7.27 8.23
CA THR A 837 22.22 7.87 9.28
C THR A 837 22.56 6.89 10.42
N GLY A 838 21.80 5.81 10.56
CA GLY A 838 21.94 4.84 11.65
C GLY A 838 21.31 5.27 12.97
N VAL A 839 20.58 6.39 13.01
CA VAL A 839 19.88 6.92 14.20
C VAL A 839 18.38 6.72 14.05
N ASN A 840 17.75 6.00 14.98
CA ASN A 840 16.29 5.78 14.95
C ASN A 840 15.54 7.05 15.41
N TYR A 841 14.89 7.75 14.48
CA TYR A 841 14.10 8.95 14.79
C TYR A 841 12.93 8.68 15.75
N MET A 842 12.39 7.46 15.77
CA MET A 842 11.33 7.11 16.71
C MET A 842 11.85 6.90 18.13
N SER A 843 13.13 6.50 18.29
CA SER A 843 13.78 6.49 19.61
C SER A 843 13.94 7.92 20.15
N LEU A 844 14.38 8.86 19.31
CA LEU A 844 14.46 10.28 19.69
C LEU A 844 13.09 10.83 20.08
N THR A 845 12.05 10.44 19.33
CA THR A 845 10.67 10.83 19.61
C THR A 845 10.18 10.26 20.95
N ALA A 846 10.51 9.00 21.26
CA ALA A 846 10.22 8.38 22.55
C ALA A 846 10.92 9.11 23.71
N ASP A 847 12.17 9.58 23.52
CA ASP A 847 12.86 10.39 24.54
C ASP A 847 12.11 11.69 24.85
N VAL A 848 11.58 12.36 23.82
CA VAL A 848 10.76 13.57 24.02
C VAL A 848 9.45 13.25 24.74
N LEU A 849 8.77 12.16 24.37
CA LEU A 849 7.51 11.76 25.02
C LEU A 849 7.69 11.39 26.49
N VAL A 850 8.80 10.74 26.84
CA VAL A 850 9.05 10.20 28.18
C VAL A 850 9.74 11.22 29.08
N ASN A 851 10.81 11.85 28.58
CA ASN A 851 11.68 12.71 29.37
C ASN A 851 11.38 14.21 29.18
N GLY A 852 10.57 14.56 28.17
CA GLY A 852 10.33 15.95 27.79
C GLY A 852 11.53 16.64 27.16
N ARG A 853 12.61 15.90 26.81
CA ARG A 853 13.84 16.43 26.24
C ARG A 853 14.53 15.42 25.32
N LEU A 854 15.28 15.93 24.34
CA LEU A 854 16.20 15.11 23.55
C LEU A 854 17.47 14.79 24.37
N ALA A 855 18.01 13.59 24.18
CA ALA A 855 19.25 13.12 24.79
C ALA A 855 20.49 13.59 24.01
N VAL A 856 20.54 14.89 23.69
CA VAL A 856 21.68 15.55 23.03
C VAL A 856 22.09 16.80 23.79
N ASP A 857 23.37 17.12 23.79
CA ASP A 857 23.91 18.27 24.52
C ASP A 857 23.80 19.58 23.73
N GLU A 858 23.96 19.51 22.41
CA GLU A 858 23.87 20.65 21.51
C GLU A 858 22.40 21.02 21.21
N GLU A 859 22.15 22.31 20.95
CA GLU A 859 20.82 22.76 20.51
C GLU A 859 20.46 22.25 19.11
N VAL A 860 21.45 22.06 18.24
CA VAL A 860 21.23 21.56 16.88
C VAL A 860 22.27 20.49 16.56
N VAL A 861 21.80 19.28 16.25
CA VAL A 861 22.63 18.19 15.76
C VAL A 861 22.23 17.87 14.33
N VAL A 862 23.15 18.01 13.39
CA VAL A 862 22.92 17.66 11.98
C VAL A 862 23.53 16.30 11.68
N LEU A 863 22.69 15.31 11.37
CA LEU A 863 23.13 13.97 11.00
C LEU A 863 23.51 13.90 9.52
N LYS A 864 24.59 13.17 9.22
CA LYS A 864 25.07 12.92 7.85
C LYS A 864 25.51 11.46 7.72
N PRO A 865 25.08 10.72 6.68
CA PRO A 865 25.54 9.36 6.46
C PRO A 865 27.01 9.35 5.97
N THR A 866 27.69 8.22 6.17
CA THR A 866 29.09 8.03 5.73
C THR A 866 29.24 7.59 4.28
N LYS A 867 28.13 7.15 3.66
CA LYS A 867 28.03 6.71 2.26
C LYS A 867 26.95 7.53 1.54
N TRP A 868 26.95 7.46 0.22
CA TRP A 868 25.82 7.94 -0.56
C TRP A 868 24.63 7.02 -0.36
N TRP A 869 23.47 7.61 -0.17
CA TRP A 869 22.18 6.94 -0.12
C TRP A 869 21.24 7.61 -1.10
N VAL A 870 20.60 6.82 -1.94
CA VAL A 870 19.57 7.29 -2.86
C VAL A 870 18.31 6.50 -2.60
N LYS A 871 17.17 7.19 -2.54
CA LYS A 871 15.83 6.61 -2.51
C LYS A 871 15.12 6.93 -3.81
N SER A 872 14.56 5.91 -4.46
CA SER A 872 13.78 6.02 -5.70
C SER A 872 12.33 5.63 -5.46
N PRO A 873 11.37 6.33 -6.10
CA PRO A 873 9.96 5.98 -6.05
C PRO A 873 9.64 4.73 -6.87
N GLN A 874 8.64 3.97 -6.44
CA GLN A 874 8.00 2.90 -7.21
C GLN A 874 6.64 3.36 -7.70
N PHE A 875 6.37 3.17 -9.00
CA PHE A 875 5.07 3.46 -9.60
C PHE A 875 4.35 2.18 -10.02
N SER A 876 3.02 2.24 -10.12
CA SER A 876 2.18 1.12 -10.55
C SER A 876 1.45 1.39 -11.87
N TRP A 877 2.10 2.11 -12.80
CA TRP A 877 1.49 2.55 -14.05
C TRP A 877 0.86 1.41 -14.85
N SER A 878 1.51 0.25 -14.92
CA SER A 878 1.02 -0.93 -15.65
C SER A 878 -0.35 -1.43 -15.15
N ARG A 879 -0.70 -1.16 -13.88
CA ARG A 879 -1.96 -1.58 -13.24
C ARG A 879 -3.07 -0.54 -13.34
N LEU A 880 -2.69 0.72 -13.47
CA LEU A 880 -3.61 1.85 -13.53
C LEU A 880 -4.05 2.05 -14.98
N ARG A 881 -4.87 1.11 -15.47
CA ARG A 881 -5.32 1.06 -16.87
C ARG A 881 -5.99 2.37 -17.29
N GLY A 882 -5.71 2.80 -18.52
CA GLY A 882 -6.22 4.06 -19.07
C GLY A 882 -5.56 5.33 -18.53
N SER A 883 -4.76 5.26 -17.46
CA SER A 883 -4.06 6.44 -16.93
C SER A 883 -2.89 6.88 -17.83
N TYR A 884 -2.62 8.18 -17.91
CA TYR A 884 -1.46 8.73 -18.60
C TYR A 884 -0.26 8.82 -17.63
N PRO A 885 0.85 8.09 -17.87
CA PRO A 885 2.03 8.17 -17.01
C PRO A 885 2.67 9.57 -17.05
N ARG A 886 2.69 10.22 -15.89
CA ARG A 886 3.25 11.58 -15.73
C ARG A 886 3.71 11.81 -14.29
N LEU A 887 4.54 12.84 -14.13
CA LEU A 887 4.86 13.42 -12.82
C LEU A 887 4.28 14.83 -12.75
N GLY A 888 4.15 15.35 -11.53
CA GLY A 888 3.66 16.69 -11.28
C GLY A 888 3.49 16.97 -9.79
N PRO A 889 2.75 18.03 -9.42
CA PRO A 889 2.56 18.40 -8.03
C PRO A 889 1.63 17.43 -7.27
N VAL A 890 0.97 16.53 -7.99
CA VAL A 890 0.20 15.41 -7.46
C VAL A 890 1.10 14.19 -7.35
N MET A 891 1.14 13.54 -6.19
CA MET A 891 1.87 12.28 -5.98
C MET A 891 1.19 11.12 -6.71
N TYR A 892 1.96 10.22 -7.30
CA TYR A 892 1.49 9.03 -8.02
C TYR A 892 2.21 7.72 -7.62
N SER A 893 3.34 7.80 -6.91
CA SER A 893 4.09 6.63 -6.47
C SER A 893 3.31 5.83 -5.41
N THR A 894 3.50 4.51 -5.44
CA THR A 894 2.87 3.55 -4.51
C THR A 894 3.82 3.06 -3.42
N GLY A 895 5.12 3.24 -3.62
CA GLY A 895 6.14 2.78 -2.69
C GLY A 895 7.51 3.36 -2.99
N GLU A 896 8.52 2.82 -2.32
CA GLU A 896 9.90 3.28 -2.44
C GLU A 896 10.93 2.18 -2.21
N VAL A 897 12.13 2.43 -2.71
CA VAL A 897 13.33 1.63 -2.50
C VAL A 897 14.50 2.56 -2.25
N ALA A 898 15.50 2.10 -1.51
CA ALA A 898 16.76 2.81 -1.38
C ALA A 898 17.95 1.87 -1.50
N SER A 899 19.11 2.43 -1.81
CA SER A 899 20.37 1.72 -1.80
C SER A 899 21.51 2.67 -1.44
N ASN A 900 22.59 2.11 -0.90
CA ASN A 900 23.81 2.86 -0.59
C ASN A 900 24.93 2.58 -1.59
N GLY A 901 25.89 3.48 -1.74
CA GLY A 901 27.05 3.34 -2.62
C GLY A 901 28.25 4.15 -2.17
N ALA A 902 29.43 3.75 -2.64
CA ALA A 902 30.67 4.51 -2.46
C ALA A 902 30.67 5.77 -3.33
N THR A 903 30.01 5.72 -4.49
CA THR A 903 29.74 6.89 -5.34
C THR A 903 28.24 7.13 -5.47
N TYR A 904 27.88 8.35 -5.86
CA TYR A 904 26.49 8.72 -6.14
C TYR A 904 25.89 7.86 -7.28
N GLU A 905 26.64 7.64 -8.36
CA GLU A 905 26.19 6.84 -9.51
C GLU A 905 25.85 5.40 -9.11
N GLU A 906 26.65 4.81 -8.23
CA GLU A 906 26.42 3.47 -7.72
C GLU A 906 25.13 3.39 -6.89
N ALA A 907 24.96 4.34 -5.96
CA ALA A 907 23.77 4.41 -5.11
C ALA A 907 22.51 4.66 -5.95
N LEU A 908 22.58 5.58 -6.93
CA LEU A 908 21.49 5.89 -7.85
C LEU A 908 21.09 4.66 -8.68
N LEU A 909 22.05 3.96 -9.29
CA LEU A 909 21.73 2.78 -10.10
C LEU A 909 21.16 1.65 -9.26
N LYS A 910 21.73 1.33 -8.09
CA LYS A 910 21.16 0.29 -7.22
C LYS A 910 19.76 0.64 -6.74
N SER A 911 19.52 1.90 -6.35
CA SER A 911 18.19 2.35 -5.94
C SER A 911 17.20 2.27 -7.11
N TRP A 912 17.56 2.80 -8.28
CA TRP A 912 16.69 2.82 -9.46
C TRP A 912 16.39 1.41 -9.97
N LEU A 913 17.37 0.51 -10.02
CA LEU A 913 17.19 -0.91 -10.40
C LEU A 913 16.36 -1.71 -9.40
N SER A 914 16.27 -1.25 -8.16
CA SER A 914 15.42 -1.86 -7.14
C SER A 914 13.93 -1.56 -7.36
N ALA A 915 13.60 -0.52 -8.14
CA ALA A 915 12.23 -0.21 -8.52
C ALA A 915 11.87 -0.93 -9.83
N ALA A 916 10.80 -1.72 -9.82
CA ALA A 916 10.34 -2.45 -10.99
C ALA A 916 9.65 -1.51 -12.00
N PRO A 917 9.79 -1.70 -13.33
CA PRO A 917 10.50 -2.77 -14.03
C PRO A 917 11.89 -2.35 -14.53
N ASN A 918 12.59 -1.48 -13.79
CA ASN A 918 13.81 -0.85 -14.27
C ASN A 918 14.93 -1.84 -14.55
N ARG A 919 15.66 -1.58 -15.63
CA ARG A 919 16.81 -2.38 -16.11
C ARG A 919 17.77 -1.48 -16.86
N ILE A 920 19.05 -1.82 -16.85
CA ILE A 920 20.07 -1.11 -17.63
C ILE A 920 19.79 -1.36 -19.12
N PRO A 921 19.64 -0.32 -19.96
CA PRO A 921 19.36 -0.49 -21.39
C PRO A 921 20.58 -1.04 -22.13
N GLU A 922 20.40 -1.96 -23.08
CA GLU A 922 21.52 -2.61 -23.78
C GLU A 922 21.58 -2.29 -25.27
N ARG A 923 20.42 -2.02 -25.88
CA ARG A 923 20.26 -1.92 -27.34
C ARG A 923 19.78 -0.53 -27.76
N SER A 924 18.67 -0.07 -27.21
CA SER A 924 17.98 1.10 -27.74
C SER A 924 17.27 1.93 -26.67
N ALA A 925 17.16 3.24 -26.92
CA ALA A 925 16.47 4.19 -26.07
C ALA A 925 15.56 5.10 -26.91
N LEU A 926 14.35 5.36 -26.44
CA LEU A 926 13.46 6.37 -27.02
C LEU A 926 13.52 7.62 -26.12
N ILE A 927 14.12 8.70 -26.62
CA ILE A 927 14.39 9.92 -25.83
C ILE A 927 13.77 11.12 -26.53
N TYR A 928 12.83 11.80 -25.87
CA TYR A 928 12.11 12.93 -26.47
C TYR A 928 11.43 13.81 -25.42
N THR A 929 11.14 15.06 -25.80
CA THR A 929 10.23 15.93 -25.05
C THR A 929 9.55 16.89 -26.00
N TYR A 930 8.29 17.22 -25.68
CA TYR A 930 7.56 18.32 -26.30
C TYR A 930 7.54 19.58 -25.43
N ASP A 931 8.03 19.47 -24.19
CA ASP A 931 8.27 20.57 -23.28
C ASP A 931 9.66 21.19 -23.53
N LYS A 932 9.72 22.52 -23.58
CA LYS A 932 10.94 23.30 -23.79
C LYS A 932 11.87 23.26 -22.57
N HIS A 933 11.34 23.12 -21.35
CA HIS A 933 12.15 23.19 -20.13
C HIS A 933 13.07 21.98 -19.94
N GLY A 934 12.65 20.78 -20.34
CA GLY A 934 13.45 19.55 -20.24
C GLY A 934 14.35 19.25 -21.44
N ALA A 935 14.26 20.03 -22.53
CA ALA A 935 14.88 19.71 -23.82
C ALA A 935 16.41 19.66 -23.77
N GLU A 936 17.05 20.57 -23.04
CA GLU A 936 18.51 20.59 -22.91
C GLU A 936 19.02 19.34 -22.18
N ALA A 937 18.44 19.02 -21.02
CA ALA A 937 18.86 17.87 -20.21
C ALA A 937 18.64 16.54 -20.95
N LEU A 938 17.50 16.38 -21.64
CA LEU A 938 17.25 15.19 -22.46
C LEU A 938 18.16 15.12 -23.70
N GLY A 939 18.51 16.25 -24.32
CA GLY A 939 19.48 16.31 -25.41
C GLY A 939 20.88 15.88 -24.96
N GLN A 940 21.30 16.28 -23.74
CA GLN A 940 22.53 15.82 -23.12
C GLN A 940 22.47 14.31 -22.80
N ALA A 941 21.36 13.83 -22.23
CA ALA A 941 21.15 12.41 -21.96
C ALA A 941 21.25 11.56 -23.24
N ALA A 942 20.60 12.01 -24.32
CA ALA A 942 20.68 11.38 -25.64
C ALA A 942 22.11 11.34 -26.17
N SER A 943 22.85 12.44 -26.04
CA SER A 943 24.25 12.53 -26.50
C SER A 943 25.17 11.58 -25.73
N LEU A 944 24.98 11.44 -24.41
CA LEU A 944 25.74 10.51 -23.57
C LEU A 944 25.47 9.05 -23.95
N LEU A 945 24.22 8.72 -24.28
CA LEU A 945 23.81 7.35 -24.57
C LEU A 945 24.05 6.93 -26.02
N ALA A 946 24.06 7.87 -26.97
CA ALA A 946 24.27 7.59 -28.41
C ALA A 946 25.60 6.88 -28.73
N GLY A 947 26.60 6.97 -27.84
CA GLY A 947 27.86 6.23 -27.99
C GLY A 947 27.74 4.72 -27.74
N ARG A 948 26.63 4.24 -27.17
CA ARG A 948 26.43 2.83 -26.78
C ARG A 948 25.07 2.26 -27.20
N LEU A 949 24.04 3.08 -27.31
CA LEU A 949 22.67 2.68 -27.62
C LEU A 949 22.19 3.31 -28.93
N GLU A 950 21.27 2.64 -29.61
CA GLU A 950 20.48 3.23 -30.69
C GLU A 950 19.44 4.19 -30.08
N VAL A 951 19.67 5.49 -30.23
CA VAL A 951 18.78 6.52 -29.69
C VAL A 951 17.78 6.96 -30.76
N HIS A 952 16.50 6.80 -30.46
CA HIS A 952 15.38 7.17 -31.31
C HIS A 952 14.58 8.34 -30.74
N THR A 953 13.81 9.01 -31.60
CA THR A 953 12.71 9.91 -31.22
C THR A 953 11.39 9.45 -31.85
N PRO A 954 10.22 9.86 -31.31
CA PRO A 954 8.93 9.58 -31.93
C PRO A 954 8.86 10.01 -33.41
N GLU A 955 9.46 11.15 -33.75
CA GLU A 955 9.50 11.69 -35.12
C GLU A 955 10.31 10.79 -36.06
N SER A 956 11.38 10.15 -35.55
CA SER A 956 12.20 9.22 -36.33
C SER A 956 11.52 7.88 -36.62
N LEU A 957 10.61 7.44 -35.73
CA LEU A 957 9.96 6.13 -35.81
C LEU A 957 8.53 6.19 -36.38
N GLY A 958 7.85 7.33 -36.24
CA GLY A 958 6.42 7.46 -36.56
C GLY A 958 5.58 6.40 -35.82
N GLU A 959 4.64 5.76 -36.53
CA GLU A 959 3.78 4.72 -35.97
C GLU A 959 4.54 3.48 -35.47
N LYS A 960 5.80 3.27 -35.93
CA LYS A 960 6.61 2.12 -35.51
C LYS A 960 6.99 2.17 -34.04
N ALA A 961 6.99 3.35 -33.39
CA ALA A 961 7.37 3.47 -31.99
C ALA A 961 6.50 2.59 -31.08
N VAL A 962 5.18 2.65 -31.25
CA VAL A 962 4.21 1.85 -30.47
C VAL A 962 4.38 0.37 -30.76
N GLU A 963 4.57 -0.01 -32.03
CA GLU A 963 4.80 -1.40 -32.43
C GLU A 963 6.10 -1.96 -31.82
N MET A 964 7.17 -1.16 -31.82
CA MET A 964 8.45 -1.53 -31.20
C MET A 964 8.32 -1.68 -29.67
N LEU A 965 7.53 -0.85 -29.00
CA LEU A 965 7.24 -0.98 -27.57
C LEU A 965 6.46 -2.25 -27.26
N LYS A 966 5.38 -2.53 -28.01
CA LYS A 966 4.57 -3.76 -27.86
C LYS A 966 5.44 -5.03 -27.86
N TRP A 967 6.48 -5.04 -28.69
CA TRP A 967 7.38 -6.18 -28.87
C TRP A 967 8.75 -6.01 -28.20
N LYS A 968 8.87 -5.13 -27.19
CA LYS A 968 10.08 -4.92 -26.36
C LYS A 968 11.37 -4.71 -27.18
N LYS A 969 11.27 -3.96 -28.29
CA LYS A 969 12.42 -3.54 -29.11
C LYS A 969 13.04 -2.21 -28.66
N ILE A 970 12.37 -1.50 -27.75
CA ILE A 970 12.87 -0.30 -27.06
C ILE A 970 13.16 -0.70 -25.62
N ASP A 971 14.40 -0.49 -25.15
CA ASP A 971 14.78 -0.92 -23.80
C ASP A 971 14.41 0.10 -22.71
N ILE A 972 14.35 1.39 -23.04
CA ILE A 972 13.99 2.47 -22.12
C ILE A 972 13.33 3.64 -22.86
N VAL A 973 12.37 4.30 -22.21
CA VAL A 973 11.79 5.57 -22.65
C VAL A 973 12.18 6.66 -21.65
N MET A 974 12.77 7.75 -22.14
CA MET A 974 13.09 8.94 -21.33
C MET A 974 12.38 10.15 -21.91
N THR A 975 11.52 10.77 -21.12
CA THR A 975 10.72 11.92 -21.55
C THR A 975 10.38 12.86 -20.39
N SER A 976 9.84 14.02 -20.71
CA SER A 976 9.41 15.03 -19.73
C SER A 976 8.16 15.77 -20.22
N GLY A 977 7.51 16.51 -19.32
CA GLY A 977 6.31 17.28 -19.62
C GLY A 977 5.03 16.44 -19.68
N VAL A 978 3.90 17.12 -19.91
CA VAL A 978 2.55 16.51 -19.96
C VAL A 978 1.89 16.88 -21.28
N THR A 979 1.89 15.95 -22.25
CA THR A 979 1.35 16.16 -23.61
C THR A 979 0.56 14.95 -24.10
N PRO A 980 -0.52 14.54 -23.38
CA PRO A 980 -1.27 13.33 -23.71
C PRO A 980 -1.81 13.32 -25.15
N GLU A 981 -2.12 14.47 -25.72
CA GLU A 981 -2.56 14.62 -27.11
C GLU A 981 -1.49 14.22 -28.15
N ARG A 982 -0.22 14.18 -27.77
CA ARG A 982 0.91 13.82 -28.66
C ARG A 982 1.47 12.44 -28.38
N ASP A 983 1.59 12.05 -27.12
CA ASP A 983 2.39 10.89 -26.73
C ASP A 983 1.71 9.91 -25.77
N PHE A 984 0.39 10.02 -25.56
CA PHE A 984 -0.36 9.10 -24.71
C PHE A 984 -0.08 7.64 -25.07
N HIS A 985 -0.19 7.29 -26.36
CA HIS A 985 0.02 5.91 -26.80
C HIS A 985 1.46 5.41 -26.58
N ILE A 986 2.46 6.28 -26.60
CA ILE A 986 3.86 5.91 -26.35
C ILE A 986 4.04 5.59 -24.87
N ARG A 987 3.72 6.53 -23.97
CA ARG A 987 3.88 6.34 -22.52
C ARG A 987 3.01 5.20 -21.99
N ARG A 988 1.75 5.13 -22.44
CA ARG A 988 0.81 4.09 -22.04
C ARG A 988 1.27 2.71 -22.50
N THR A 989 1.75 2.57 -23.73
CA THR A 989 2.28 1.29 -24.22
C THR A 989 3.57 0.91 -23.49
N ALA A 990 4.45 1.87 -23.20
CA ALA A 990 5.65 1.60 -22.40
C ALA A 990 5.29 1.05 -21.01
N ALA A 991 4.31 1.65 -20.33
CA ALA A 991 3.80 1.15 -19.06
C ALA A 991 3.12 -0.22 -19.18
N ASP A 992 2.24 -0.42 -20.17
CA ASP A 992 1.53 -1.69 -20.41
C ASP A 992 2.48 -2.86 -20.77
N THR A 993 3.70 -2.56 -21.22
CA THR A 993 4.71 -3.56 -21.64
C THR A 993 5.87 -3.71 -20.66
N ASN A 994 5.81 -3.03 -19.50
CA ASN A 994 6.89 -2.96 -18.52
C ASN A 994 8.23 -2.51 -19.14
N THR A 995 8.17 -1.54 -20.07
CA THR A 995 9.35 -0.82 -20.55
C THR A 995 9.69 0.27 -19.54
N PRO A 996 10.93 0.32 -19.01
CA PRO A 996 11.38 1.38 -18.10
C PRO A 996 11.03 2.77 -18.64
N LEU A 997 10.44 3.58 -17.77
CA LEU A 997 9.91 4.90 -18.13
C LEU A 997 10.47 5.94 -17.15
N VAL A 998 11.30 6.84 -17.67
CA VAL A 998 11.83 7.99 -16.94
C VAL A 998 11.04 9.22 -17.39
N LEU A 999 10.33 9.85 -16.45
CA LEU A 999 9.33 10.90 -16.72
C LEU A 999 9.81 12.32 -16.38
N ASP A 1000 11.06 12.46 -15.94
CA ASP A 1000 11.70 13.74 -15.67
C ASP A 1000 13.06 13.86 -16.36
N ALA A 1001 13.36 15.06 -16.86
CA ALA A 1001 14.57 15.33 -17.63
C ALA A 1001 15.83 15.36 -16.75
N SER A 1002 15.73 15.79 -15.49
CA SER A 1002 16.86 15.83 -14.55
C SER A 1002 17.26 14.42 -14.15
N LEU A 1003 16.28 13.58 -13.79
CA LEU A 1003 16.54 12.16 -13.52
C LEU A 1003 17.09 11.44 -14.75
N ALA A 1004 16.55 11.70 -15.95
CA ALA A 1004 17.07 11.11 -17.20
C ALA A 1004 18.55 11.44 -17.43
N LEU A 1005 18.95 12.69 -17.18
CA LEU A 1005 20.34 13.12 -17.30
C LEU A 1005 21.24 12.45 -16.24
N GLU A 1006 20.82 12.39 -14.99
CA GLU A 1006 21.59 11.73 -13.93
C GLU A 1006 21.73 10.22 -14.16
N LEU A 1007 20.67 9.55 -14.64
CA LEU A 1007 20.73 8.15 -15.07
C LEU A 1007 21.65 7.95 -16.27
N ALA A 1008 21.61 8.83 -17.28
CA ALA A 1008 22.52 8.73 -18.42
C ALA A 1008 24.00 8.85 -18.01
N LYS A 1009 24.33 9.72 -17.06
CA LYS A 1009 25.66 9.80 -16.45
C LYS A 1009 26.02 8.51 -15.71
N ALA A 1010 25.10 7.99 -14.90
CA ALA A 1010 25.33 6.78 -14.12
C ALA A 1010 25.48 5.54 -15.02
N PHE A 1011 24.67 5.39 -16.07
CA PHE A 1011 24.85 4.35 -17.09
C PHE A 1011 26.19 4.48 -17.79
N THR A 1012 26.61 5.69 -18.15
CA THR A 1012 27.93 5.93 -18.76
C THR A 1012 29.06 5.54 -17.81
N TRP A 1013 28.94 5.86 -16.52
CA TRP A 1013 29.86 5.43 -15.49
C TRP A 1013 29.93 3.89 -15.40
N TYR A 1014 28.77 3.21 -15.39
CA TYR A 1014 28.68 1.75 -15.38
C TYR A 1014 29.33 1.13 -16.63
N TYR A 1015 29.03 1.63 -17.84
CA TYR A 1015 29.65 1.16 -19.09
C TYR A 1015 31.17 1.39 -19.14
N LYS A 1016 31.69 2.33 -18.35
CA LYS A 1016 33.13 2.59 -18.19
C LYS A 1016 33.74 1.81 -17.02
N ASN A 1017 33.20 0.62 -16.72
CA ASN A 1017 33.64 -0.30 -15.67
C ASN A 1017 33.31 0.15 -14.23
N GLY A 1018 32.30 1.00 -14.05
CA GLY A 1018 31.68 1.22 -12.74
C GLY A 1018 31.13 -0.10 -12.19
N LYS A 1019 31.28 -0.33 -10.87
CA LYS A 1019 30.87 -1.57 -10.21
C LYS A 1019 29.72 -1.31 -9.26
N LEU A 1020 28.69 -2.13 -9.33
CA LEU A 1020 27.58 -2.12 -8.39
C LEU A 1020 27.92 -3.10 -7.26
N GLU A 1021 28.53 -2.63 -6.18
CA GLU A 1021 29.04 -3.50 -5.12
C GLU A 1021 27.92 -3.93 -4.16
N VAL A 1022 28.01 -5.17 -3.67
CA VAL A 1022 27.12 -5.70 -2.64
C VAL A 1022 27.78 -5.62 -1.26
N ALA A 1023 27.20 -4.76 -0.42
CA ALA A 1023 27.61 -4.59 0.97
C ALA A 1023 26.39 -4.61 1.90
N PRO A 1024 26.52 -5.21 3.09
CA PRO A 1024 25.49 -5.11 4.12
C PRO A 1024 25.40 -3.65 4.61
N TRP A 1025 24.23 -3.32 5.16
CA TRP A 1025 23.96 -2.05 5.83
C TRP A 1025 24.83 -1.85 7.07
#